data_AF-A0A836I6E5-F1
#
_entry.id   AF-A0A836I6E5-F1
#
_cell.length_a   1.000
_cell.length_b   1.000
_cell.length_c   1.000
_cell.angle_alpha   90.00
_cell.angle_beta   90.00
_cell.angle_gamma   90.00
#
_symmetry.space_group_name_H-M   'P 1'
#
loop_
_entity.id
_entity.type
_entity.pdbx_description
1 polymer ?
#
loop_
_entity_poly.entity_id
_entity_poly.type
_entity_poly.pdbx_seq_one_letter_code
_entity_poly.pdbx_strand_id
1 'polypeptide(L)'
;MTEYEQRYGKADITFPPSSAYVRDVHGRPVPAGASAANEIVAATPSAAPGSQGGAGTAASSTSALRTYAEWYLPPANASTTFPSPGSPPGAGTAAVRAVPTVEYFKQVSRAAGRKQEEYLWALMQDVYADAEQSDQYHPDAIGIESVQPHRRWFVSHYAHLQAFLQRQPLLRRANIICRWLESTYRDNSRHEPRLRGEEEVVLRQLILTYLRGGELNRAINAAVTYESCVHSCVLSAAQMQTVREPWFSQTALVPLFGEYAHGELDQAWCGNEYRLDNLSQLYEESLQYRSAAAAVGVEGSAASSAPNAVSDFDAVIGAALCGNLTVLENAFKVNGGWKDMVWCYLRCALVVAFTKQLMVATGAGGEESGHPASGPVDRRYALFIEEMTGGGDDWAASFSQKLVQGLAARLLPDFLARAPLEEQLQMRFILQTLTCMTGKGSLPPTEPSASPTSGTLAGAAEWFDIVPEEGNSDAARLITHVVLAQDVAYGETLIPHAVQVRAGASLATSLAQYAVFLALLPRYPFDEGLRAVTAMTLRLRDPRHRASVYAAFIMTAREYELQRQHLSRSELEEQEARLVRQFVTADSDANVHAEVQQLLYQQIAPTELLTHNKLAEKLMWEAMHADSLSDYLAVLRRGLSACCSFWLTQPKPEVEAIADVSSILTRRVLVEIQRWPEAHKDGRVGELAVGETSSSTPQLSASPVTDLERSEATFWYVLSEARGIATEHATISAQLSAAKHTAAFPGAAAASNRTLIYQLTQDEAALLCRLMEHTRRAVRHGGAVVYRDRQCLTAIVTLVQQLTEAVTLSMLSGVFECDVEEESPIPRDELSRMQQVYALVEELHIAGYLEPALLPQQSASELYAQIRAMRVSFGQRVHRRQVVAALRQRAHGVAAEAGRVGAIVPVDGA
;
A
#
# COMPACT_ATOMS: atom_id res chain seq x y z
N MET A 1 12.55 -16.38 24.24
CA MET A 1 13.44 -16.91 23.18
C MET A 1 12.64 -17.89 22.35
N THR A 2 12.63 -17.74 21.04
CA THR A 2 11.79 -18.52 20.12
C THR A 2 12.66 -19.38 19.18
N GLU A 3 12.07 -20.37 18.51
CA GLU A 3 12.79 -21.34 17.66
C GLU A 3 13.64 -20.70 16.54
N TYR A 4 13.36 -19.43 16.19
CA TYR A 4 14.15 -18.63 15.27
C TYR A 4 15.61 -18.45 15.75
N GLU A 5 15.80 -18.21 17.06
CA GLU A 5 17.12 -18.03 17.69
C GLU A 5 17.90 -19.34 17.85
N GLN A 6 17.22 -20.50 17.75
CA GLN A 6 17.87 -21.82 17.78
C GLN A 6 18.34 -22.31 16.40
N ARG A 7 17.72 -21.85 15.30
CA ARG A 7 18.08 -22.29 13.93
C ARG A 7 19.19 -21.47 13.29
N TYR A 8 19.32 -20.19 13.66
CA TYR A 8 20.38 -19.30 13.15
C TYR A 8 21.36 -18.96 14.27
N GLY A 9 22.14 -19.96 14.68
CA GLY A 9 23.24 -19.77 15.62
C GLY A 9 24.23 -18.71 15.12
N LYS A 10 24.81 -17.94 16.04
CA LYS A 10 25.83 -16.93 15.75
C LYS A 10 26.96 -17.54 14.91
N ALA A 11 27.04 -17.15 13.64
CA ALA A 11 28.24 -17.38 12.85
C ALA A 11 29.31 -16.39 13.32
N ASP A 12 30.23 -16.86 14.18
CA ASP A 12 31.46 -16.13 14.45
C ASP A 12 32.30 -16.10 13.16
N ILE A 13 32.19 -14.99 12.43
CA ILE A 13 32.99 -14.73 11.22
C ILE A 13 34.43 -14.47 11.67
N THR A 14 35.20 -15.55 11.77
CA THR A 14 36.65 -15.50 11.89
C THR A 14 37.24 -15.12 10.54
N PHE A 15 37.63 -13.84 10.39
CA PHE A 15 38.38 -13.40 9.22
C PHE A 15 39.73 -14.14 9.15
N PRO A 16 40.07 -14.79 8.03
CA PRO A 16 41.41 -15.35 7.86
C PRO A 16 42.44 -14.21 7.70
N PRO A 17 43.69 -14.38 8.19
CA PRO A 17 44.71 -13.35 8.10
C PRO A 17 45.14 -13.13 6.65
N SER A 18 45.09 -11.88 6.21
CA SER A 18 45.46 -11.47 4.85
C SER A 18 46.99 -11.46 4.66
N SER A 19 47.55 -12.47 4.00
CA SER A 19 48.89 -12.38 3.41
C SER A 19 49.09 -13.34 2.23
N ALA A 20 48.53 -13.01 1.07
CA ALA A 20 48.87 -13.64 -0.20
C ALA A 20 48.97 -12.56 -1.30
N TYR A 21 50.18 -12.45 -1.88
CA TYR A 21 50.60 -11.43 -2.84
C TYR A 21 49.63 -11.22 -4.02
N VAL A 22 49.18 -9.97 -4.19
CA VAL A 22 48.63 -9.51 -5.47
C VAL A 22 49.80 -9.25 -6.42
N ARG A 23 49.77 -9.87 -7.61
CA ARG A 23 50.61 -9.49 -8.76
C ARG A 23 49.73 -8.78 -9.77
N ASP A 24 50.26 -7.73 -10.39
CA ASP A 24 49.64 -7.08 -11.53
C ASP A 24 49.87 -7.90 -12.83
N VAL A 25 49.02 -7.67 -13.83
CA VAL A 25 48.81 -8.49 -15.05
C VAL A 25 50.07 -8.65 -15.93
N HIS A 26 51.11 -7.86 -15.70
CA HIS A 26 52.39 -7.92 -16.43
C HIS A 26 53.64 -8.19 -15.57
N GLY A 27 53.48 -8.66 -14.33
CA GLY A 27 54.53 -9.40 -13.62
C GLY A 27 55.83 -8.65 -13.29
N ARG A 28 55.77 -7.33 -13.03
CA ARG A 28 56.92 -6.53 -12.57
C ARG A 28 56.74 -6.04 -11.13
N PRO A 29 57.82 -5.92 -10.33
CA PRO A 29 57.74 -5.39 -8.97
C PRO A 29 57.60 -3.86 -8.99
N VAL A 30 56.63 -3.33 -8.24
CA VAL A 30 56.41 -1.89 -8.04
C VAL A 30 57.21 -1.42 -6.82
N PRO A 31 57.99 -0.32 -6.89
CA PRO A 31 58.71 0.21 -5.73
C PRO A 31 57.75 0.90 -4.75
N ALA A 32 57.98 0.71 -3.45
CA ALA A 32 57.17 1.31 -2.40
C ALA A 32 57.46 2.82 -2.26
N GLY A 33 56.42 3.66 -2.31
CA GLY A 33 56.55 5.09 -2.05
C GLY A 33 55.26 5.90 -2.12
N ALA A 34 54.99 6.66 -1.05
CA ALA A 34 54.06 7.77 -0.94
C ALA A 34 52.53 7.51 -1.08
N SER A 35 51.86 7.59 0.07
CA SER A 35 50.43 7.89 0.21
C SER A 35 50.07 9.24 -0.45
N ALA A 36 49.02 9.24 -1.28
CA ALA A 36 48.21 10.41 -1.59
C ALA A 36 46.78 9.95 -1.93
N ALA A 37 45.78 10.64 -1.38
CA ALA A 37 44.37 10.39 -1.70
C ALA A 37 44.06 10.86 -3.12
N ASN A 38 43.15 10.16 -3.81
CA ASN A 38 42.48 10.66 -5.01
C ASN A 38 40.99 10.39 -4.91
N GLU A 39 40.25 11.44 -4.57
CA GLU A 39 38.82 11.55 -4.84
C GLU A 39 38.61 11.53 -6.37
N ILE A 40 37.58 10.84 -6.86
CA ILE A 40 37.14 10.99 -8.25
C ILE A 40 35.96 11.96 -8.27
N VAL A 41 36.18 13.06 -8.99
CA VAL A 41 35.29 14.21 -9.11
C VAL A 41 34.02 13.85 -9.88
N ALA A 42 32.86 14.03 -9.23
CA ALA A 42 31.59 14.19 -9.94
C ALA A 42 31.45 15.67 -10.36
N ALA A 43 31.49 15.93 -11.67
CA ALA A 43 31.36 17.29 -12.19
C ALA A 43 29.89 17.73 -12.22
N THR A 44 29.54 18.72 -11.40
CA THR A 44 28.29 19.50 -11.53
C THR A 44 28.57 20.81 -12.28
N PRO A 45 27.67 21.28 -13.17
CA PRO A 45 27.82 22.57 -13.81
C PRO A 45 27.57 23.70 -12.80
N SER A 46 28.47 24.69 -12.80
CA SER A 46 28.51 25.79 -11.85
C SER A 46 27.42 26.84 -12.07
N ALA A 47 26.74 27.22 -10.99
CA ALA A 47 26.18 28.56 -10.79
C ALA A 47 26.31 28.95 -9.31
N ALA A 48 27.24 29.86 -9.01
CA ALA A 48 27.57 30.32 -7.66
C ALA A 48 27.16 31.82 -7.48
N PRO A 49 27.33 32.43 -6.30
CA PRO A 49 26.71 32.06 -5.02
C PRO A 49 26.06 33.27 -4.30
N GLY A 50 25.30 33.06 -3.23
CA GLY A 50 24.76 34.17 -2.42
C GLY A 50 24.27 33.79 -1.01
N SER A 51 25.06 34.17 0.01
CA SER A 51 24.67 34.34 1.43
C SER A 51 24.21 33.11 2.25
N GLN A 52 25.18 32.53 2.96
CA GLN A 52 25.17 32.04 4.35
C GLN A 52 23.85 32.03 5.16
N GLY A 53 23.65 30.94 5.92
CA GLY A 53 23.12 31.02 7.29
C GLY A 53 22.22 29.86 7.74
N GLY A 54 22.71 28.98 8.62
CA GLY A 54 21.86 28.05 9.37
C GLY A 54 22.39 26.61 9.45
N ALA A 55 23.18 26.31 10.48
CA ALA A 55 23.43 24.92 10.85
C ALA A 55 22.14 24.30 11.41
N GLY A 56 21.70 23.18 10.85
CA GLY A 56 20.49 22.47 11.26
C GLY A 56 20.66 20.97 11.07
N THR A 57 21.22 20.30 12.08
CA THR A 57 21.27 18.83 12.13
C THR A 57 19.87 18.25 12.23
N ALA A 58 19.33 17.83 11.09
CA ALA A 58 18.17 16.94 11.02
C ALA A 58 18.42 15.89 9.94
N ALA A 59 19.12 14.81 10.30
CA ALA A 59 19.02 13.56 9.57
C ALA A 59 17.60 13.01 9.78
N SER A 60 16.65 13.54 9.02
CA SER A 60 15.29 13.04 8.97
C SER A 60 15.35 11.61 8.46
N SER A 61 15.01 10.66 9.32
CA SER A 61 14.77 9.27 8.93
C SER A 61 13.49 9.22 8.09
N THR A 62 13.59 9.54 6.80
CA THR A 62 12.55 9.23 5.83
C THR A 62 12.45 7.70 5.75
N SER A 63 11.37 7.13 6.28
CA SER A 63 11.12 5.70 6.14
C SER A 63 11.04 5.35 4.65
N ALA A 64 11.53 4.17 4.25
CA ALA A 64 11.56 3.79 2.84
C ALA A 64 10.17 3.86 2.18
N LEU A 65 9.10 3.61 2.97
CA LEU A 65 7.71 3.73 2.56
C LEU A 65 7.23 5.18 2.36
N ARG A 66 7.80 6.16 3.07
CA ARG A 66 7.63 7.57 2.72
C ARG A 66 8.27 7.89 1.38
N THR A 67 9.48 7.42 1.12
CA THR A 67 10.14 7.59 -0.18
C THR A 67 9.31 6.94 -1.30
N TYR A 68 8.80 5.72 -1.10
CA TYR A 68 7.87 5.07 -2.05
C TYR A 68 6.60 5.90 -2.29
N ALA A 69 5.98 6.46 -1.24
CA ALA A 69 4.81 7.33 -1.38
C ALA A 69 5.10 8.60 -2.21
N GLU A 70 6.28 9.21 -2.03
CA GLU A 70 6.72 10.41 -2.75
C GLU A 70 6.97 10.13 -4.25
N TRP A 71 7.40 8.92 -4.63
CA TRP A 71 7.49 8.51 -6.05
C TRP A 71 6.13 8.44 -6.75
N TYR A 72 5.11 7.92 -6.06
CA TYR A 72 3.77 7.72 -6.64
C TYR A 72 2.90 8.99 -6.62
N LEU A 73 3.22 10.02 -5.84
CA LEU A 73 2.45 11.28 -5.82
C LEU A 73 3.00 12.33 -6.80
N PRO A 74 2.15 13.15 -7.46
CA PRO A 74 2.62 14.38 -8.09
C PRO A 74 3.28 15.29 -7.04
N PRO A 75 4.41 15.96 -7.35
CA PRO A 75 4.99 16.92 -6.42
C PRO A 75 3.97 18.04 -6.18
N ALA A 76 3.87 18.54 -4.95
CA ALA A 76 2.83 19.49 -4.52
C ALA A 76 2.77 20.80 -5.35
N ASN A 77 3.84 21.10 -6.11
CA ASN A 77 3.92 22.26 -7.00
C ASN A 77 3.32 22.02 -8.41
N ALA A 78 2.84 20.82 -8.73
CA ALA A 78 2.25 20.50 -10.04
C ALA A 78 0.77 20.87 -10.18
N SER A 79 0.09 21.22 -9.07
CA SER A 79 -1.35 21.51 -9.02
C SER A 79 -1.63 22.99 -8.77
N THR A 80 -1.27 23.88 -9.70
CA THR A 80 -1.73 25.30 -9.65
C THR A 80 -1.79 26.05 -10.99
N THR A 81 -1.66 25.37 -12.15
CA THR A 81 -1.87 25.99 -13.46
C THR A 81 -2.84 25.20 -14.32
N PHE A 82 -4.12 25.57 -14.30
CA PHE A 82 -4.99 25.32 -15.45
C PHE A 82 -4.39 26.05 -16.66
N PRO A 83 -4.18 25.39 -17.80
CA PRO A 83 -3.72 26.08 -19.00
C PRO A 83 -4.84 27.02 -19.48
N SER A 84 -4.58 28.33 -19.48
CA SER A 84 -5.46 29.27 -20.18
C SER A 84 -5.52 28.91 -21.67
N PRO A 85 -6.70 28.93 -22.32
CA PRO A 85 -6.82 28.61 -23.73
C PRO A 85 -6.12 29.68 -24.58
N GLY A 86 -4.90 29.39 -25.04
CA GLY A 86 -4.11 30.29 -25.88
C GLY A 86 -2.59 30.25 -25.69
N SER A 87 -2.06 29.54 -24.68
CA SER A 87 -0.60 29.43 -24.48
C SER A 87 0.03 28.37 -25.40
N PRO A 88 1.17 28.65 -26.07
CA PRO A 88 1.89 27.65 -26.86
C PRO A 88 2.54 26.59 -25.95
N PRO A 89 2.75 25.35 -26.45
CA PRO A 89 3.32 24.26 -25.66
C PRO A 89 4.83 24.46 -25.45
N GLY A 90 5.26 24.82 -24.24
CA GLY A 90 6.67 24.91 -23.90
C GLY A 90 6.96 25.29 -22.45
N ALA A 91 8.00 24.66 -21.88
CA ALA A 91 8.62 25.01 -20.58
C ALA A 91 7.74 24.87 -19.32
N GLY A 92 7.12 23.69 -19.17
CA GLY A 92 6.53 23.22 -17.92
C GLY A 92 6.66 21.70 -17.79
N THR A 93 7.84 21.14 -18.05
CA THR A 93 8.08 19.69 -18.06
C THR A 93 7.87 19.11 -16.66
N ALA A 94 6.72 18.47 -16.45
CA ALA A 94 6.57 17.53 -15.36
C ALA A 94 7.67 16.47 -15.51
N ALA A 95 8.56 16.35 -14.51
CA ALA A 95 9.65 15.39 -14.57
C ALA A 95 9.06 13.98 -14.67
N VAL A 96 9.45 13.24 -15.72
CA VAL A 96 9.09 11.83 -15.87
C VAL A 96 9.70 11.04 -14.73
N ARG A 97 8.91 10.19 -14.08
CA ARG A 97 9.31 9.46 -12.86
C ARG A 97 9.48 7.98 -13.08
N ALA A 98 9.02 7.46 -14.22
CA ALA A 98 9.04 6.04 -14.54
C ALA A 98 10.46 5.44 -14.43
N VAL A 99 11.46 6.03 -15.10
CA VAL A 99 12.85 5.50 -15.07
C VAL A 99 13.48 5.56 -13.67
N PRO A 100 13.51 6.70 -12.94
CA PRO A 100 14.16 6.74 -11.62
C PRO A 100 13.43 5.90 -10.55
N THR A 101 12.10 5.78 -10.63
CA THR A 101 11.31 4.90 -9.75
C THR A 101 11.75 3.44 -9.91
N VAL A 102 11.82 2.97 -11.16
CA VAL A 102 12.24 1.59 -11.47
C VAL A 102 13.72 1.36 -11.14
N GLU A 103 14.58 2.35 -11.35
CA GLU A 103 15.98 2.26 -10.94
C GLU A 103 16.13 2.04 -9.42
N TYR A 104 15.35 2.76 -8.61
CA TYR A 104 15.35 2.55 -7.17
C TYR A 104 14.92 1.12 -6.80
N PHE A 105 13.85 0.58 -7.38
CA PHE A 105 13.43 -0.81 -7.16
C PHE A 105 14.48 -1.84 -7.61
N LYS A 106 15.18 -1.59 -8.72
CA LYS A 106 16.32 -2.39 -9.19
C LYS A 106 17.46 -2.41 -8.17
N GLN A 107 17.86 -1.24 -7.66
CA GLN A 107 18.90 -1.12 -6.63
C GLN A 107 18.52 -1.83 -5.33
N VAL A 108 17.27 -1.66 -4.85
CA VAL A 108 16.75 -2.35 -3.66
C VAL A 108 16.71 -3.88 -3.86
N SER A 109 16.28 -4.35 -5.03
CA SER A 109 16.21 -5.79 -5.33
C SER A 109 17.60 -6.41 -5.42
N ARG A 110 18.58 -5.70 -5.99
CA ARG A 110 19.99 -6.09 -5.99
C ARG A 110 20.55 -6.19 -4.57
N ALA A 111 20.29 -5.19 -3.73
CA ALA A 111 20.72 -5.18 -2.32
C ALA A 111 20.09 -6.32 -1.51
N ALA A 112 18.86 -6.73 -1.85
CA ALA A 112 18.17 -7.88 -1.27
C ALA A 112 18.56 -9.24 -1.90
N GLY A 113 19.43 -9.28 -2.91
CA GLY A 113 19.84 -10.50 -3.62
C GLY A 113 18.76 -11.11 -4.53
N ARG A 114 17.66 -10.41 -4.81
CA ARG A 114 16.51 -10.92 -5.58
C ARG A 114 16.73 -10.77 -7.09
N LYS A 115 17.59 -11.63 -7.64
CA LYS A 115 18.12 -11.53 -9.02
C LYS A 115 17.05 -11.49 -10.13
N GLN A 116 15.96 -12.26 -10.02
CA GLN A 116 14.89 -12.25 -11.03
C GLN A 116 14.01 -10.99 -10.94
N GLU A 117 13.81 -10.46 -9.74
CA GLU A 117 13.15 -9.17 -9.55
C GLU A 117 14.03 -8.02 -10.08
N GLU A 118 15.34 -8.05 -9.82
CA GLU A 118 16.29 -7.10 -10.42
C GLU A 118 16.24 -7.12 -11.96
N TYR A 119 16.17 -8.31 -12.57
CA TYR A 119 16.04 -8.44 -14.01
C TYR A 119 14.72 -7.88 -14.56
N LEU A 120 13.60 -8.03 -13.84
CA LEU A 120 12.33 -7.39 -14.19
C LEU A 120 12.42 -5.86 -14.16
N TRP A 121 12.99 -5.29 -13.09
CA TRP A 121 13.17 -3.84 -13.00
C TRP A 121 14.18 -3.34 -14.05
N ALA A 122 15.23 -4.10 -14.37
CA ALA A 122 16.14 -3.75 -15.46
C ALA A 122 15.43 -3.68 -16.83
N LEU A 123 14.55 -4.65 -17.12
CA LEU A 123 13.75 -4.67 -18.35
C LEU A 123 12.82 -3.46 -18.45
N MET A 124 12.13 -3.12 -17.35
CA MET A 124 11.26 -1.94 -17.28
C MET A 124 12.07 -0.65 -17.44
N GLN A 125 13.27 -0.56 -16.85
CA GLN A 125 14.16 0.60 -16.97
C GLN A 125 14.56 0.83 -18.44
N ASP A 126 15.02 -0.21 -19.13
CA ASP A 126 15.50 -0.11 -20.52
C ASP A 126 14.34 0.27 -21.49
N VAL A 127 13.12 -0.24 -21.26
CA VAL A 127 11.93 0.09 -22.06
C VAL A 127 11.40 1.50 -21.76
N TYR A 128 11.45 1.96 -20.51
CA TYR A 128 11.01 3.32 -20.15
C TYR A 128 12.02 4.38 -20.59
N ALA A 129 13.32 4.07 -20.59
CA ALA A 129 14.34 4.94 -21.16
C ALA A 129 14.16 5.13 -22.67
N ASP A 130 13.79 4.09 -23.43
CA ASP A 130 13.41 4.22 -24.85
C ASP A 130 12.17 5.10 -25.04
N ALA A 131 11.20 5.01 -24.13
CA ALA A 131 10.00 5.83 -24.17
C ALA A 131 10.31 7.31 -23.93
N GLU A 132 11.13 7.63 -22.92
CA GLU A 132 11.61 9.00 -22.64
C GLU A 132 12.49 9.56 -23.79
N GLN A 133 13.28 8.70 -24.44
CA GLN A 133 14.11 9.09 -25.58
C GLN A 133 13.35 9.13 -26.91
N SER A 134 12.07 8.70 -26.95
CA SER A 134 11.34 8.52 -28.22
C SER A 134 11.17 9.82 -29.01
N ASP A 135 11.03 10.95 -28.34
CA ASP A 135 10.93 12.28 -28.97
C ASP A 135 12.30 12.81 -29.48
N GLN A 136 13.42 12.21 -29.07
CA GLN A 136 14.78 12.58 -29.47
C GLN A 136 15.28 11.80 -30.69
N TYR A 137 14.52 10.80 -31.15
CA TYR A 137 14.81 10.05 -32.36
C TYR A 137 14.28 10.82 -33.58
N HIS A 138 15.21 11.30 -34.41
CA HIS A 138 14.89 12.01 -35.64
C HIS A 138 15.46 11.21 -36.82
N PRO A 139 14.68 10.27 -37.40
CA PRO A 139 15.19 9.40 -38.46
C PRO A 139 15.64 10.18 -39.69
N ASP A 140 15.01 11.32 -39.95
CA ASP A 140 15.30 12.18 -41.11
C ASP A 140 16.54 13.08 -40.89
N ALA A 141 17.02 13.20 -39.64
CA ALA A 141 18.33 13.78 -39.36
C ALA A 141 19.48 12.86 -39.80
N ILE A 142 19.24 11.55 -39.88
CA ILE A 142 20.13 10.58 -40.51
C ILE A 142 19.96 10.74 -42.03
N GLY A 143 20.75 11.65 -42.61
CA GLY A 143 20.58 12.22 -43.96
C GLY A 143 20.71 11.29 -45.18
N ILE A 144 20.45 9.99 -45.02
CA ILE A 144 20.46 8.94 -46.06
C ILE A 144 19.62 9.34 -47.28
N GLU A 145 18.49 10.01 -47.06
CA GLU A 145 17.60 10.44 -48.14
C GLU A 145 18.18 11.56 -48.99
N SER A 146 19.04 12.42 -48.41
CA SER A 146 19.81 13.44 -49.15
C SER A 146 20.92 12.85 -50.03
N VAL A 147 21.33 11.60 -49.77
CA VAL A 147 22.27 10.86 -50.61
C VAL A 147 21.54 10.28 -51.82
N GLN A 148 22.04 10.60 -53.02
CA GLN A 148 21.50 10.07 -54.28
C GLN A 148 21.46 8.53 -54.25
N PRO A 149 20.39 7.86 -54.70
CA PRO A 149 20.21 6.41 -54.55
C PRO A 149 21.42 5.57 -54.99
N HIS A 150 22.00 5.87 -56.16
CA HIS A 150 23.19 5.19 -56.71
C HIS A 150 24.50 5.44 -55.92
N ARG A 151 24.48 6.25 -54.86
CA ARG A 151 25.62 6.54 -53.95
C ARG A 151 25.37 6.08 -52.52
N ARG A 152 24.19 5.53 -52.21
CA ARG A 152 23.83 5.09 -50.85
C ARG A 152 24.70 3.93 -50.35
N TRP A 153 25.37 3.20 -51.24
CA TRP A 153 26.32 2.14 -50.87
C TRP A 153 27.53 2.61 -50.03
N PHE A 154 27.86 3.92 -50.03
CA PHE A 154 28.92 4.47 -49.17
C PHE A 154 28.42 4.84 -47.76
N VAL A 155 27.11 4.77 -47.52
CA VAL A 155 26.52 4.90 -46.18
C VAL A 155 26.72 3.58 -45.44
N SER A 156 27.10 3.64 -44.17
CA SER A 156 27.32 2.44 -43.38
C SER A 156 26.02 1.64 -43.16
N HIS A 157 26.15 0.31 -43.09
CA HIS A 157 25.06 -0.57 -42.70
C HIS A 157 24.43 -0.12 -41.36
N TYR A 158 25.25 0.39 -40.43
CA TYR A 158 24.79 0.93 -39.14
C TYR A 158 23.81 2.10 -39.28
N ALA A 159 24.08 3.06 -40.17
CA ALA A 159 23.16 4.19 -40.42
C ALA A 159 21.78 3.73 -40.88
N HIS A 160 21.76 2.78 -41.82
CA HIS A 160 20.53 2.23 -42.38
C HIS A 160 19.69 1.51 -41.31
N LEU A 161 20.32 0.80 -40.37
CA LEU A 161 19.62 0.17 -39.24
C LEU A 161 19.16 1.18 -38.19
N GLN A 162 19.95 2.22 -37.91
CA GLN A 162 19.56 3.30 -37.01
C GLN A 162 18.31 4.04 -37.52
N ALA A 163 18.32 4.50 -38.78
CA ALA A 163 17.16 5.15 -39.39
C ALA A 163 15.93 4.24 -39.43
N PHE A 164 16.12 2.94 -39.70
CA PHE A 164 15.04 1.94 -39.70
C PHE A 164 14.40 1.77 -38.32
N LEU A 165 15.19 1.59 -37.24
CA LEU A 165 14.66 1.42 -35.89
C LEU A 165 14.02 2.70 -35.32
N GLN A 166 14.53 3.87 -35.71
CA GLN A 166 13.87 5.13 -35.36
C GLN A 166 12.49 5.24 -36.03
N ARG A 167 12.34 4.77 -37.29
CA ARG A 167 11.06 4.69 -38.03
C ARG A 167 10.16 3.52 -37.59
N GLN A 168 10.67 2.50 -36.92
CA GLN A 168 9.93 1.29 -36.53
C GLN A 168 9.97 1.03 -35.01
N PRO A 169 9.16 1.74 -34.20
CA PRO A 169 9.22 1.66 -32.73
C PRO A 169 9.03 0.27 -32.13
N LEU A 170 8.22 -0.60 -32.75
CA LEU A 170 8.02 -1.97 -32.28
C LEU A 170 9.29 -2.82 -32.43
N LEU A 171 9.96 -2.73 -33.58
CA LEU A 171 11.24 -3.42 -33.81
C LEU A 171 12.36 -2.82 -32.96
N ARG A 172 12.32 -1.50 -32.68
CA ARG A 172 13.23 -0.84 -31.73
C ARG A 172 13.11 -1.43 -30.33
N ARG A 173 11.87 -1.57 -29.82
CA ARG A 173 11.62 -2.19 -28.51
C ARG A 173 11.97 -3.67 -28.49
N ALA A 174 11.69 -4.42 -29.56
CA ALA A 174 12.15 -5.80 -29.69
C ALA A 174 13.69 -5.92 -29.63
N ASN A 175 14.42 -5.01 -30.28
CA ASN A 175 15.88 -4.90 -30.19
C ASN A 175 16.35 -4.61 -28.75
N ILE A 176 15.67 -3.72 -28.03
CA ILE A 176 16.01 -3.38 -26.63
C ILE A 176 15.74 -4.57 -25.70
N ILE A 177 14.62 -5.28 -25.88
CA ILE A 177 14.30 -6.50 -25.13
C ILE A 177 15.34 -7.61 -25.43
N CYS A 178 15.78 -7.74 -26.68
CA CYS A 178 16.84 -8.70 -27.06
C CYS A 178 18.19 -8.34 -26.39
N ARG A 179 18.56 -7.06 -26.38
CA ARG A 179 19.75 -6.54 -25.68
C ARG A 179 19.66 -6.76 -24.15
N TRP A 180 18.49 -6.57 -23.56
CA TRP A 180 18.27 -6.86 -22.14
C TRP A 180 18.46 -8.36 -21.85
N LEU A 181 17.88 -9.26 -22.65
CA LEU A 181 18.11 -10.72 -22.54
C LEU A 181 19.61 -11.04 -22.56
N GLU A 182 20.33 -10.51 -23.54
CA GLU A 182 21.79 -10.68 -23.65
C GLU A 182 22.55 -10.18 -22.40
N SER A 183 22.11 -9.09 -21.78
CA SER A 183 22.69 -8.62 -20.52
C SER A 183 22.45 -9.60 -19.35
N THR A 184 21.29 -10.27 -19.29
CA THR A 184 21.01 -11.27 -18.24
C THR A 184 21.86 -12.53 -18.37
N TYR A 185 22.23 -12.93 -19.59
CA TYR A 185 23.20 -14.02 -19.80
C TYR A 185 24.62 -13.59 -19.45
N ARG A 186 25.02 -12.38 -19.84
CA ARG A 186 26.33 -11.80 -19.51
C ARG A 186 26.57 -11.75 -18.00
N ASP A 187 25.55 -11.41 -17.23
CA ASP A 187 25.61 -11.36 -15.75
C ASP A 187 25.61 -12.74 -15.09
N ASN A 188 25.27 -13.80 -15.82
CA ASN A 188 25.52 -15.19 -15.39
C ASN A 188 26.93 -15.66 -15.80
N SER A 189 27.42 -15.26 -16.97
CA SER A 189 28.71 -15.71 -17.53
C SER A 189 29.94 -14.88 -17.11
N ARG A 190 29.83 -13.99 -16.10
CA ARG A 190 30.97 -13.22 -15.57
C ARG A 190 32.01 -14.06 -14.83
N HIS A 191 31.68 -15.31 -14.50
CA HIS A 191 32.64 -16.32 -14.10
C HIS A 191 32.91 -17.20 -15.32
N GLU A 192 34.18 -17.43 -15.66
CA GLU A 192 34.55 -18.35 -16.76
C GLU A 192 33.84 -19.69 -16.56
N PRO A 193 33.02 -20.13 -17.52
CA PRO A 193 32.21 -21.32 -17.34
C PRO A 193 33.14 -22.52 -17.18
N ARG A 194 32.97 -23.29 -16.11
CA ARG A 194 33.77 -24.50 -15.80
C ARG A 194 33.36 -25.67 -16.71
N LEU A 195 33.54 -25.48 -18.00
CA LEU A 195 33.23 -26.47 -19.04
C LEU A 195 34.19 -27.67 -18.91
N ARG A 196 33.66 -28.87 -19.15
CA ARG A 196 34.40 -30.13 -19.12
C ARG A 196 34.02 -30.93 -20.36
N GLY A 197 35.01 -31.30 -21.17
CA GLY A 197 34.80 -32.04 -22.41
C GLY A 197 36.02 -31.94 -23.32
N GLU A 198 35.85 -32.36 -24.58
CA GLU A 198 36.84 -32.14 -25.65
C GLU A 198 36.96 -30.63 -25.93
N GLU A 199 38.19 -30.13 -26.10
CA GLU A 199 38.50 -28.70 -26.24
C GLU A 199 37.69 -28.04 -27.37
N GLU A 200 37.49 -28.76 -28.46
CA GLU A 200 36.69 -28.35 -29.62
C GLU A 200 35.20 -28.13 -29.32
N VAL A 201 34.60 -28.95 -28.44
CA VAL A 201 33.20 -28.81 -28.02
C VAL A 201 33.08 -27.72 -26.97
N VAL A 202 34.05 -27.64 -26.06
CA VAL A 202 34.17 -26.60 -25.03
C VAL A 202 34.25 -25.21 -25.66
N LEU A 203 35.08 -25.02 -26.69
CA LEU A 203 35.18 -23.75 -27.41
C LEU A 203 33.84 -23.33 -28.03
N ARG A 204 33.12 -24.25 -28.68
CA ARG A 204 31.84 -23.93 -29.35
C ARG A 204 30.73 -23.58 -28.36
N GLN A 205 30.67 -24.28 -27.23
CA GLN A 205 29.80 -23.91 -26.10
C GLN A 205 30.16 -22.54 -25.50
N LEU A 206 31.45 -22.22 -25.41
CA LEU A 206 31.94 -20.92 -24.95
C LEU A 206 31.57 -19.79 -25.93
N ILE A 207 31.76 -20.01 -27.25
CA ILE A 207 31.35 -19.08 -28.31
C ILE A 207 29.83 -18.82 -28.24
N LEU A 208 28.99 -19.85 -28.17
CA LEU A 208 27.54 -19.69 -28.04
C LEU A 208 27.13 -18.97 -26.75
N THR A 209 27.86 -19.18 -25.65
CA THR A 209 27.64 -18.48 -24.38
C THR A 209 27.94 -16.98 -24.51
N TYR A 210 29.05 -16.61 -25.16
CA TYR A 210 29.37 -15.21 -25.42
C TYR A 210 28.43 -14.57 -26.45
N LEU A 211 27.97 -15.29 -27.48
CA LEU A 211 26.95 -14.81 -28.41
C LEU A 211 25.60 -14.57 -27.69
N ARG A 212 25.18 -15.48 -26.80
CA ARG A 212 24.02 -15.27 -25.90
C ARG A 212 24.22 -14.11 -24.93
N GLY A 213 25.46 -13.79 -24.53
CA GLY A 213 25.81 -12.61 -23.75
C GLY A 213 25.89 -11.30 -24.56
N GLY A 214 25.72 -11.36 -25.88
CA GLY A 214 25.94 -10.22 -26.78
C GLY A 214 27.40 -9.74 -26.82
N GLU A 215 28.37 -10.62 -26.54
CA GLU A 215 29.79 -10.30 -26.38
C GLU A 215 30.63 -10.85 -27.55
N LEU A 216 30.32 -10.45 -28.80
CA LEU A 216 31.02 -10.95 -29.99
C LEU A 216 32.56 -10.85 -29.87
N ASN A 217 33.07 -9.73 -29.34
CA ASN A 217 34.53 -9.55 -29.18
C ASN A 217 35.14 -10.55 -28.19
N ARG A 218 34.40 -11.03 -27.18
CA ARG A 218 34.87 -12.12 -26.31
C ARG A 218 34.79 -13.48 -27.02
N ALA A 219 33.78 -13.71 -27.86
CA ALA A 219 33.72 -14.91 -28.70
C ALA A 219 34.90 -14.98 -29.69
N ILE A 220 35.26 -13.86 -30.34
CA ILE A 220 36.45 -13.76 -31.20
C ILE A 220 37.72 -14.01 -30.40
N ASN A 221 37.89 -13.33 -29.26
CA ASN A 221 39.07 -13.51 -28.41
C ASN A 221 39.19 -14.97 -27.91
N ALA A 222 38.09 -15.62 -27.55
CA ALA A 222 38.09 -17.04 -27.19
C ALA A 222 38.49 -17.93 -28.35
N ALA A 223 37.96 -17.70 -29.56
CA ALA A 223 38.39 -18.43 -30.76
C ALA A 223 39.89 -18.26 -31.04
N VAL A 224 40.46 -17.07 -30.81
CA VAL A 224 41.91 -16.82 -30.90
C VAL A 224 42.69 -17.52 -29.79
N THR A 225 42.22 -17.48 -28.54
CA THR A 225 42.88 -18.13 -27.38
C THR A 225 42.92 -19.66 -27.50
N TYR A 226 41.89 -20.26 -28.10
CA TYR A 226 41.82 -21.69 -28.41
C TYR A 226 42.33 -22.02 -29.84
N GLU A 227 43.11 -21.12 -30.45
CA GLU A 227 43.79 -21.27 -31.75
C GLU A 227 42.88 -21.62 -32.97
N SER A 228 41.57 -21.44 -32.82
CA SER A 228 40.57 -21.78 -33.83
C SER A 228 40.40 -20.67 -34.88
N CYS A 229 41.28 -20.70 -35.89
CA CYS A 229 41.27 -19.76 -37.00
C CYS A 229 39.90 -19.67 -37.71
N VAL A 230 39.19 -20.79 -37.89
CA VAL A 230 37.88 -20.84 -38.57
C VAL A 230 36.85 -20.00 -37.84
N HIS A 231 36.65 -20.25 -36.54
CA HIS A 231 35.70 -19.48 -35.73
C HIS A 231 36.08 -18.01 -35.60
N SER A 232 37.37 -17.70 -35.47
CA SER A 232 37.85 -16.31 -35.44
C SER A 232 37.49 -15.57 -36.73
N CYS A 233 37.68 -16.21 -37.89
CA CYS A 233 37.29 -15.64 -39.19
C CYS A 233 35.76 -15.50 -39.33
N VAL A 234 34.98 -16.53 -38.99
CA VAL A 234 33.51 -16.52 -39.06
C VAL A 234 32.90 -15.42 -38.18
N LEU A 235 33.35 -15.32 -36.92
CA LEU A 235 32.85 -14.34 -35.97
C LEU A 235 33.26 -12.90 -36.36
N SER A 236 34.46 -12.73 -36.92
CA SER A 236 34.90 -11.44 -37.47
C SER A 236 34.12 -11.06 -38.74
N ALA A 237 33.83 -12.03 -39.61
CA ALA A 237 33.04 -11.81 -40.82
C ALA A 237 31.58 -11.40 -40.52
N ALA A 238 31.05 -11.78 -39.35
CA ALA A 238 29.74 -11.36 -38.87
C ALA A 238 29.72 -9.93 -38.26
N GLN A 239 30.85 -9.22 -38.14
CA GLN A 239 30.86 -7.84 -37.65
C GLN A 239 30.15 -6.87 -38.62
N MET A 240 29.38 -5.92 -38.10
CA MET A 240 28.73 -4.91 -38.94
C MET A 240 29.75 -3.88 -39.47
N GLN A 241 29.70 -3.55 -40.75
CA GLN A 241 30.35 -2.34 -41.25
C GLN A 241 29.80 -1.10 -40.55
N THR A 242 30.68 -0.33 -39.93
CA THR A 242 30.38 0.95 -39.31
C THR A 242 31.39 2.01 -39.76
N VAL A 243 30.91 3.23 -39.96
CA VAL A 243 31.71 4.37 -40.42
C VAL A 243 31.35 5.55 -39.54
N ARG A 244 32.31 6.39 -39.18
CA ARG A 244 32.03 7.60 -38.38
C ARG A 244 31.32 8.65 -39.23
N GLU A 245 30.00 8.71 -39.11
CA GLU A 245 29.15 9.60 -39.91
C GLU A 245 28.76 10.90 -39.17
N PRO A 246 28.62 12.04 -39.88
CA PRO A 246 28.43 13.36 -39.27
C PRO A 246 27.03 13.61 -38.71
N TRP A 247 26.04 12.77 -39.04
CA TRP A 247 24.67 12.87 -38.52
C TRP A 247 24.46 12.12 -37.20
N PHE A 248 25.40 11.28 -36.76
CA PHE A 248 25.30 10.59 -35.46
C PHE A 248 25.36 11.51 -34.24
N SER A 249 25.76 12.77 -34.41
CA SER A 249 25.65 13.82 -33.38
C SER A 249 24.38 14.67 -33.48
N GLN A 250 23.45 14.34 -34.39
CA GLN A 250 22.25 15.14 -34.68
C GLN A 250 20.94 14.47 -34.23
N THR A 251 21.00 13.19 -33.83
CA THR A 251 19.88 12.41 -33.28
C THR A 251 20.41 11.45 -32.21
N ALA A 252 19.58 11.08 -31.25
CA ALA A 252 19.91 9.97 -30.35
C ALA A 252 20.06 8.66 -31.16
N LEU A 253 21.00 7.79 -30.77
CA LEU A 253 21.23 6.49 -31.41
C LEU A 253 20.58 5.37 -30.60
N VAL A 254 19.91 4.45 -31.30
CA VAL A 254 19.29 3.28 -30.69
C VAL A 254 20.38 2.32 -30.20
N PRO A 255 20.34 1.87 -28.93
CA PRO A 255 21.27 0.88 -28.42
C PRO A 255 20.98 -0.51 -29.05
N LEU A 256 21.80 -0.92 -30.01
CA LEU A 256 21.67 -2.22 -30.68
C LEU A 256 22.13 -3.39 -29.78
N PHE A 257 21.72 -4.62 -30.12
CA PHE A 257 22.13 -5.87 -29.45
C PHE A 257 23.41 -6.49 -30.08
N GLY A 258 24.07 -7.39 -29.36
CA GLY A 258 25.13 -8.28 -29.85
C GLY A 258 26.18 -7.65 -30.76
N GLU A 259 26.44 -8.31 -31.89
CA GLU A 259 27.36 -7.91 -32.96
C GLU A 259 26.94 -6.65 -33.72
N TYR A 260 25.73 -6.13 -33.45
CA TYR A 260 25.26 -4.84 -33.96
C TYR A 260 25.58 -3.70 -32.98
N ALA A 261 25.85 -4.02 -31.70
CA ALA A 261 26.25 -3.05 -30.69
C ALA A 261 27.70 -2.61 -30.90
N HIS A 262 27.91 -1.37 -31.33
CA HIS A 262 29.22 -0.72 -31.29
C HIS A 262 29.09 0.47 -30.34
N GLY A 263 29.67 0.34 -29.14
CA GLY A 263 29.70 1.41 -28.16
C GLY A 263 30.71 2.46 -28.59
N GLU A 264 30.20 3.54 -29.19
CA GLU A 264 30.89 4.78 -29.54
C GLU A 264 32.09 4.61 -30.50
N LEU A 265 31.95 5.17 -31.72
CA LEU A 265 32.89 4.97 -32.83
C LEU A 265 34.21 5.75 -32.63
N ASP A 266 35.12 5.19 -31.83
CA ASP A 266 36.50 5.66 -31.67
C ASP A 266 37.31 5.58 -32.98
N GLN A 267 36.95 4.64 -33.86
CA GLN A 267 37.61 4.40 -35.14
C GLN A 267 36.80 4.98 -36.31
N ALA A 268 37.49 5.48 -37.34
CA ALA A 268 36.85 6.12 -38.50
C ALA A 268 36.06 5.13 -39.39
N TRP A 269 36.51 3.87 -39.45
CA TRP A 269 35.95 2.78 -40.24
C TRP A 269 36.27 1.45 -39.54
N CYS A 270 35.30 0.57 -39.32
CA CYS A 270 35.53 -0.78 -38.82
C CYS A 270 34.40 -1.75 -39.20
N GLY A 271 34.67 -3.06 -39.08
CA GLY A 271 33.74 -4.14 -39.44
C GLY A 271 33.80 -4.57 -40.91
N ASN A 272 32.81 -5.35 -41.37
CA ASN A 272 32.84 -6.05 -42.66
C ASN A 272 31.82 -5.52 -43.67
N GLU A 273 32.32 -5.00 -44.80
CA GLU A 273 31.53 -4.55 -45.96
C GLU A 273 30.78 -5.70 -46.65
N TYR A 274 31.38 -6.90 -46.69
CA TYR A 274 30.78 -8.10 -47.28
C TYR A 274 29.92 -8.91 -46.30
N ARG A 275 29.41 -8.28 -45.22
CA ARG A 275 28.64 -9.01 -44.18
C ARG A 275 27.50 -9.85 -44.75
N LEU A 276 26.74 -9.34 -45.72
CA LEU A 276 25.58 -10.04 -46.29
C LEU A 276 25.96 -11.33 -47.04
N ASP A 277 27.08 -11.32 -47.77
CA ASP A 277 27.61 -12.52 -48.45
C ASP A 277 28.03 -13.58 -47.42
N ASN A 278 28.69 -13.15 -46.34
CA ASN A 278 29.13 -14.04 -45.26
C ASN A 278 27.94 -14.62 -44.49
N LEU A 279 26.88 -13.84 -44.23
CA LEU A 279 25.63 -14.37 -43.65
C LEU A 279 24.94 -15.37 -44.58
N SER A 280 25.04 -15.18 -45.90
CA SER A 280 24.51 -16.13 -46.90
C SER A 280 25.22 -17.49 -46.83
N GLN A 281 26.54 -17.50 -46.66
CA GLN A 281 27.32 -18.73 -46.48
C GLN A 281 26.97 -19.43 -45.16
N LEU A 282 26.90 -18.68 -44.05
CA LEU A 282 26.49 -19.20 -42.75
C LEU A 282 25.05 -19.74 -42.72
N TYR A 283 24.17 -19.23 -43.59
CA TYR A 283 22.84 -19.81 -43.79
C TYR A 283 22.92 -21.21 -44.42
N GLU A 284 23.63 -21.37 -45.55
CA GLU A 284 23.80 -22.68 -46.21
C GLU A 284 24.53 -23.70 -45.31
N GLU A 285 25.47 -23.25 -44.47
CA GLU A 285 26.12 -24.08 -43.44
C GLU A 285 25.15 -24.47 -42.32
N SER A 286 24.29 -23.55 -41.85
CA SER A 286 23.29 -23.84 -40.81
C SER A 286 22.29 -24.92 -41.23
N LEU A 287 21.95 -25.01 -42.53
CA LEU A 287 21.05 -26.03 -43.08
C LEU A 287 21.62 -27.47 -42.97
N GLN A 288 22.89 -27.63 -42.60
CA GLN A 288 23.53 -28.93 -42.44
C GLN A 288 23.28 -29.58 -41.06
N TYR A 289 22.55 -28.92 -40.15
CA TYR A 289 22.16 -29.42 -38.83
C TYR A 289 21.34 -30.72 -38.90
N ARG A 290 21.69 -31.75 -38.10
CA ARG A 290 21.09 -33.10 -38.24
C ARG A 290 20.36 -33.66 -37.01
N SER A 291 20.50 -33.07 -35.81
CA SER A 291 19.87 -33.64 -34.61
C SER A 291 19.31 -32.61 -33.63
N ALA A 292 18.12 -32.85 -33.07
CA ALA A 292 17.42 -31.92 -32.18
C ALA A 292 17.83 -32.01 -30.69
N ALA A 293 18.95 -32.67 -30.36
CA ALA A 293 19.25 -33.07 -28.97
C ALA A 293 20.68 -32.73 -28.47
N ALA A 294 21.55 -32.15 -29.32
CA ALA A 294 22.98 -32.12 -29.05
C ALA A 294 23.54 -30.85 -28.37
N ALA A 295 22.90 -29.69 -28.55
CA ALA A 295 23.62 -28.41 -28.43
C ALA A 295 23.69 -27.78 -27.02
N VAL A 296 22.69 -27.95 -26.15
CA VAL A 296 22.61 -27.15 -24.91
C VAL A 296 22.30 -28.03 -23.71
N GLY A 297 23.34 -28.47 -23.01
CA GLY A 297 23.19 -28.96 -21.64
C GLY A 297 23.10 -27.80 -20.66
N VAL A 298 22.36 -27.97 -19.56
CA VAL A 298 22.46 -27.10 -18.38
C VAL A 298 23.90 -27.11 -17.85
N GLU A 299 24.35 -25.99 -17.28
CA GLU A 299 25.68 -25.77 -16.69
C GLU A 299 26.38 -27.06 -16.21
N GLY A 300 27.35 -27.53 -16.99
CA GLY A 300 28.24 -28.63 -16.61
C GLY A 300 27.74 -30.07 -16.85
N SER A 301 26.57 -30.29 -17.44
CA SER A 301 26.16 -31.64 -17.85
C SER A 301 26.62 -31.97 -19.27
N ALA A 302 27.49 -32.98 -19.39
CA ALA A 302 28.02 -33.41 -20.68
C ALA A 302 26.93 -34.04 -21.55
N ALA A 303 26.71 -33.48 -22.74
CA ALA A 303 26.13 -34.25 -23.84
C ALA A 303 27.06 -35.45 -24.10
N SER A 304 26.50 -36.66 -24.22
CA SER A 304 27.30 -37.82 -24.61
C SER A 304 27.93 -37.57 -25.97
N SER A 305 29.17 -38.05 -26.16
CA SER A 305 29.98 -37.86 -27.36
C SER A 305 29.33 -38.51 -28.59
N ALA A 306 28.36 -37.83 -29.18
CA ALA A 306 27.77 -38.18 -30.46
C ALA A 306 28.69 -37.66 -31.59
N PRO A 307 29.01 -38.48 -32.61
CA PRO A 307 30.04 -38.14 -33.60
C PRO A 307 29.73 -36.93 -34.49
N ASN A 308 28.52 -36.37 -34.41
CA ASN A 308 28.09 -35.18 -35.17
C ASN A 308 27.94 -33.92 -34.30
N ALA A 309 28.22 -33.99 -32.98
CA ALA A 309 27.99 -32.87 -32.06
C ALA A 309 28.74 -31.60 -32.50
N VAL A 310 29.98 -31.75 -32.98
CA VAL A 310 30.83 -30.66 -33.47
C VAL A 310 30.16 -29.90 -34.63
N SER A 311 29.69 -30.61 -35.66
CA SER A 311 28.98 -30.01 -36.80
C SER A 311 27.61 -29.45 -36.42
N ASP A 312 26.92 -30.07 -35.47
CA ASP A 312 25.63 -29.56 -34.97
C ASP A 312 25.83 -28.23 -34.21
N PHE A 313 26.94 -28.06 -33.48
CA PHE A 313 27.31 -26.79 -32.84
C PHE A 313 27.64 -25.68 -33.86
N ASP A 314 28.41 -25.99 -34.90
CA ASP A 314 28.82 -25.02 -35.93
C ASP A 314 27.60 -24.51 -36.71
N ALA A 315 26.66 -25.40 -37.03
CA ALA A 315 25.38 -25.04 -37.64
C ALA A 315 24.51 -24.14 -36.72
N VAL A 316 24.55 -24.33 -35.40
CA VAL A 316 23.83 -23.49 -34.42
C VAL A 316 24.49 -22.11 -34.26
N ILE A 317 25.83 -22.02 -34.30
CA ILE A 317 26.55 -20.74 -34.33
C ILE A 317 26.19 -19.98 -35.62
N GLY A 318 26.24 -20.65 -36.78
CA GLY A 318 25.81 -20.07 -38.07
C GLY A 318 24.37 -19.56 -38.01
N ALA A 319 23.44 -20.39 -37.51
CA ALA A 319 22.02 -20.03 -37.36
C ALA A 319 21.80 -18.79 -36.48
N ALA A 320 22.56 -18.63 -35.39
CA ALA A 320 22.49 -17.49 -34.48
C ALA A 320 23.04 -16.18 -35.10
N LEU A 321 23.85 -16.26 -36.16
CA LEU A 321 24.42 -15.12 -36.88
C LEU A 321 23.62 -14.75 -38.14
N CYS A 322 23.10 -15.74 -38.88
CA CYS A 322 22.31 -15.53 -40.11
C CYS A 322 20.80 -15.42 -39.86
N GLY A 323 20.32 -15.68 -38.65
CA GLY A 323 18.91 -15.56 -38.28
C GLY A 323 18.05 -16.78 -38.66
N ASN A 324 18.65 -17.96 -38.83
CA ASN A 324 17.92 -19.19 -39.11
C ASN A 324 17.21 -19.71 -37.84
N LEU A 325 15.99 -19.21 -37.61
CA LEU A 325 15.14 -19.60 -36.49
C LEU A 325 14.90 -21.11 -36.43
N THR A 326 14.76 -21.80 -37.57
CA THR A 326 14.39 -23.23 -37.58
C THR A 326 15.47 -24.12 -36.96
N VAL A 327 16.74 -23.81 -37.20
CA VAL A 327 17.88 -24.52 -36.63
C VAL A 327 18.10 -24.08 -35.18
N LEU A 328 18.11 -22.77 -34.94
CA LEU A 328 18.39 -22.23 -33.61
C LEU A 328 17.32 -22.60 -32.59
N GLU A 329 16.03 -22.49 -32.92
CA GLU A 329 14.95 -22.84 -32.00
C GLU A 329 14.96 -24.34 -31.65
N ASN A 330 15.16 -25.22 -32.63
CA ASN A 330 15.24 -26.66 -32.38
C ASN A 330 16.40 -27.06 -31.46
N ALA A 331 17.52 -26.33 -31.50
CA ALA A 331 18.67 -26.56 -30.62
C ALA A 331 18.40 -26.24 -29.13
N PHE A 332 17.48 -25.29 -28.85
CA PHE A 332 17.11 -24.90 -27.48
C PHE A 332 15.77 -25.49 -27.03
N LYS A 333 14.95 -26.04 -27.93
CA LYS A 333 13.59 -26.52 -27.63
C LYS A 333 13.48 -27.61 -26.54
N VAL A 334 14.52 -28.43 -26.37
CA VAL A 334 14.48 -29.58 -25.43
C VAL A 334 14.99 -29.20 -24.03
N ASN A 335 15.99 -28.33 -23.94
CA ASN A 335 16.73 -28.06 -22.70
C ASN A 335 16.78 -26.56 -22.30
N GLY A 336 16.30 -25.66 -23.17
CA GLY A 336 16.33 -24.21 -22.97
C GLY A 336 15.16 -23.71 -22.13
N GLY A 337 15.41 -22.62 -21.40
CA GLY A 337 14.37 -21.89 -20.68
C GLY A 337 13.56 -20.97 -21.59
N TRP A 338 12.51 -20.34 -21.05
CA TRP A 338 11.72 -19.37 -21.82
C TRP A 338 12.57 -18.20 -22.34
N LYS A 339 13.57 -17.74 -21.57
CA LYS A 339 14.51 -16.69 -21.98
C LYS A 339 15.27 -17.08 -23.25
N ASP A 340 15.64 -18.36 -23.37
CA ASP A 340 16.34 -18.88 -24.54
C ASP A 340 15.41 -18.91 -25.75
N MET A 341 14.18 -19.37 -25.58
CA MET A 341 13.17 -19.37 -26.64
C MET A 341 12.84 -17.96 -27.14
N VAL A 342 12.73 -16.98 -26.23
CA VAL A 342 12.53 -15.56 -26.60
C VAL A 342 13.77 -14.97 -27.24
N TRP A 343 14.97 -15.24 -26.74
CA TRP A 343 16.22 -14.77 -27.34
C TRP A 343 16.40 -15.32 -28.75
N CYS A 344 16.26 -16.65 -28.95
CA CYS A 344 16.32 -17.27 -30.27
C CYS A 344 15.30 -16.65 -31.23
N TYR A 345 14.06 -16.43 -30.77
CA TYR A 345 13.00 -15.89 -31.58
C TYR A 345 13.22 -14.41 -31.97
N LEU A 346 13.44 -13.54 -30.98
CA LEU A 346 13.66 -12.10 -31.21
C LEU A 346 14.95 -11.86 -32.00
N ARG A 347 16.05 -12.53 -31.64
CA ARG A 347 17.33 -12.38 -32.33
C ARG A 347 17.23 -12.75 -33.80
N CYS A 348 16.71 -13.94 -34.12
CA CYS A 348 16.55 -14.36 -35.52
C CYS A 348 15.62 -13.41 -36.29
N ALA A 349 14.50 -12.99 -35.70
CA ALA A 349 13.57 -12.09 -36.37
C ALA A 349 14.17 -10.69 -36.60
N LEU A 350 14.98 -10.17 -35.67
CA LEU A 350 15.70 -8.90 -35.84
C LEU A 350 16.82 -9.01 -36.88
N VAL A 351 17.61 -10.10 -36.88
CA VAL A 351 18.63 -10.35 -37.92
C VAL A 351 17.99 -10.41 -39.31
N VAL A 352 16.84 -11.10 -39.45
CA VAL A 352 16.07 -11.16 -40.70
C VAL A 352 15.57 -9.77 -41.13
N ALA A 353 15.00 -8.98 -40.20
CA ALA A 353 14.53 -7.62 -40.50
C ALA A 353 15.68 -6.67 -40.88
N PHE A 354 16.82 -6.77 -40.20
CA PHE A 354 18.02 -5.99 -40.53
C PHE A 354 18.59 -6.39 -41.88
N THR A 355 18.66 -7.69 -42.19
CA THR A 355 19.11 -8.20 -43.50
C THR A 355 18.20 -7.71 -44.62
N LYS A 356 16.87 -7.81 -44.47
CA LYS A 356 15.89 -7.26 -45.41
C LYS A 356 16.07 -5.75 -45.62
N GLN A 357 16.22 -4.98 -44.54
CA GLN A 357 16.43 -3.53 -44.62
C GLN A 357 17.73 -3.18 -45.38
N LEU A 358 18.81 -3.93 -45.15
CA LEU A 358 20.07 -3.72 -45.86
C LEU A 358 19.96 -4.12 -47.35
N MET A 359 19.30 -5.23 -47.68
CA MET A 359 19.01 -5.63 -49.07
C MET A 359 18.23 -4.55 -49.84
N VAL A 360 17.22 -3.94 -49.20
CA VAL A 360 16.45 -2.83 -49.77
C VAL A 360 17.32 -1.58 -49.92
N ALA A 361 18.16 -1.27 -48.92
CA ALA A 361 19.04 -0.10 -48.94
C ALA A 361 20.15 -0.17 -50.01
N THR A 362 20.71 -1.35 -50.26
CA THR A 362 21.80 -1.57 -51.23
C THR A 362 21.31 -1.91 -52.64
N GLY A 363 19.99 -2.03 -52.85
CA GLY A 363 19.38 -2.26 -54.17
C GLY A 363 19.42 -3.70 -54.66
N ALA A 364 19.69 -4.68 -53.79
CA ALA A 364 19.88 -6.09 -54.15
C ALA A 364 18.61 -6.81 -54.67
N GLY A 365 17.46 -6.12 -54.74
CA GLY A 365 16.16 -6.66 -55.17
C GLY A 365 15.59 -6.11 -56.49
N GLY A 366 16.33 -5.28 -57.24
CA GLY A 366 15.84 -4.66 -58.48
C GLY A 366 16.77 -4.88 -59.68
N GLU A 367 16.26 -5.42 -60.79
CA GLU A 367 17.05 -5.74 -62.00
C GLU A 367 17.55 -4.51 -62.78
N GLU A 368 17.15 -3.28 -62.43
CA GLU A 368 17.32 -2.09 -63.29
C GLU A 368 18.56 -1.21 -63.02
N SER A 369 19.41 -1.50 -62.03
CA SER A 369 20.66 -0.72 -61.80
C SER A 369 21.90 -1.62 -61.65
N GLY A 370 22.59 -1.83 -62.76
CA GLY A 370 23.63 -2.87 -62.96
C GLY A 370 24.98 -2.70 -62.26
N HIS A 371 25.05 -2.19 -61.02
CA HIS A 371 26.24 -2.33 -60.16
C HIS A 371 25.84 -2.53 -58.68
N PRO A 372 25.85 -3.77 -58.15
CA PRO A 372 25.71 -4.01 -56.72
C PRO A 372 27.03 -3.64 -56.04
N ALA A 373 27.01 -2.53 -55.29
CA ALA A 373 28.19 -2.02 -54.56
C ALA A 373 28.31 -2.57 -53.12
N SER A 374 27.33 -3.37 -52.69
CA SER A 374 27.43 -4.37 -51.65
C SER A 374 27.31 -5.73 -52.32
N GLY A 375 27.99 -6.76 -51.81
CA GLY A 375 28.04 -8.08 -52.46
C GLY A 375 26.65 -8.72 -52.71
N PRO A 376 26.54 -9.57 -53.74
CA PRO A 376 25.29 -10.22 -54.08
C PRO A 376 24.94 -11.29 -53.05
N VAL A 377 23.97 -10.97 -52.19
CA VAL A 377 23.31 -11.92 -51.27
C VAL A 377 22.93 -13.18 -52.06
N ASP A 378 23.28 -14.37 -51.55
CA ASP A 378 22.97 -15.60 -52.27
C ASP A 378 21.46 -15.72 -52.47
N ARG A 379 21.05 -16.11 -53.67
CA ARG A 379 19.63 -16.25 -54.04
C ARG A 379 18.84 -17.10 -53.05
N ARG A 380 19.43 -18.13 -52.45
CA ARG A 380 18.77 -18.98 -51.44
C ARG A 380 18.47 -18.23 -50.15
N TYR A 381 19.46 -17.49 -49.64
CA TYR A 381 19.30 -16.69 -48.43
C TYR A 381 18.37 -15.50 -48.68
N ALA A 382 18.50 -14.82 -49.82
CA ALA A 382 17.58 -13.75 -50.23
C ALA A 382 16.12 -14.24 -50.29
N LEU A 383 15.86 -15.41 -50.88
CA LEU A 383 14.52 -16.02 -50.91
C LEU A 383 13.98 -16.34 -49.51
N PHE A 384 14.82 -16.86 -48.60
CA PHE A 384 14.45 -17.09 -47.20
C PHE A 384 14.05 -15.79 -46.48
N ILE A 385 14.81 -14.71 -46.68
CA ILE A 385 14.48 -13.40 -46.11
C ILE A 385 13.13 -12.89 -46.65
N GLU A 386 12.91 -12.96 -47.97
CA GLU A 386 11.64 -12.56 -48.60
C GLU A 386 10.44 -13.41 -48.15
N GLU A 387 10.62 -14.72 -47.94
CA GLU A 387 9.58 -15.60 -47.40
C GLU A 387 9.17 -15.19 -45.97
N MET A 388 10.14 -14.82 -45.13
CA MET A 388 9.92 -14.43 -43.74
C MET A 388 9.32 -13.01 -43.63
N THR A 389 9.82 -12.03 -44.37
CA THR A 389 9.37 -10.62 -44.28
C THR A 389 8.20 -10.27 -45.18
N GLY A 390 8.11 -10.90 -46.36
CA GLY A 390 7.30 -10.41 -47.48
C GLY A 390 7.99 -9.31 -48.28
N GLY A 391 7.49 -9.09 -49.51
CA GLY A 391 8.08 -8.19 -50.52
C GLY A 391 7.31 -6.91 -50.85
N GLY A 392 6.30 -6.52 -50.05
CA GLY A 392 5.56 -5.26 -50.25
C GLY A 392 6.14 -4.09 -49.44
N ASP A 393 5.77 -2.85 -49.77
CA ASP A 393 6.30 -1.64 -49.11
C ASP A 393 6.01 -1.62 -47.59
N ASP A 394 4.83 -2.08 -47.18
CA ASP A 394 4.42 -2.21 -45.76
C ASP A 394 4.98 -3.47 -45.05
N TRP A 395 6.00 -4.14 -45.61
CA TRP A 395 6.55 -5.39 -45.06
C TRP A 395 6.85 -5.28 -43.55
N ALA A 396 7.47 -4.17 -43.12
CA ALA A 396 7.90 -3.97 -41.74
C ALA A 396 6.74 -3.97 -40.73
N ALA A 397 5.58 -3.41 -41.12
CA ALA A 397 4.38 -3.43 -40.28
C ALA A 397 3.77 -4.84 -40.19
N SER A 398 3.66 -5.53 -41.33
CA SER A 398 3.13 -6.91 -41.39
C SER A 398 4.05 -7.91 -40.64
N PHE A 399 5.36 -7.74 -40.76
CA PHE A 399 6.37 -8.53 -40.07
C PHE A 399 6.34 -8.28 -38.56
N SER A 400 6.19 -7.02 -38.14
CA SER A 400 6.03 -6.64 -36.74
C SER A 400 4.80 -7.31 -36.10
N GLN A 401 3.67 -7.40 -36.82
CA GLN A 401 2.48 -8.11 -36.35
C GLN A 401 2.73 -9.63 -36.23
N LYS A 402 3.36 -10.25 -37.22
CA LYS A 402 3.76 -11.67 -37.18
C LYS A 402 4.71 -11.97 -36.01
N LEU A 403 5.65 -11.06 -35.73
CA LEU A 403 6.60 -11.16 -34.62
C LEU A 403 5.87 -11.24 -33.27
N VAL A 404 4.90 -10.35 -33.02
CA VAL A 404 4.15 -10.37 -31.77
C VAL A 404 3.32 -11.65 -31.62
N GLN A 405 2.67 -12.10 -32.69
CA GLN A 405 1.88 -13.34 -32.69
C GLN A 405 2.76 -14.58 -32.46
N GLY A 406 3.89 -14.69 -33.14
CA GLY A 406 4.81 -15.81 -33.01
C GLY A 406 5.55 -15.86 -31.66
N LEU A 407 5.77 -14.70 -31.03
CA LEU A 407 6.28 -14.61 -29.66
C LEU A 407 5.23 -15.08 -28.64
N ALA A 408 4.00 -14.59 -28.75
CA ALA A 408 2.89 -14.99 -27.87
C ALA A 408 2.64 -16.51 -27.95
N ALA A 409 2.62 -17.09 -29.15
CA ALA A 409 2.43 -18.52 -29.37
C ALA A 409 3.49 -19.41 -28.70
N ARG A 410 4.71 -18.89 -28.46
CA ARG A 410 5.80 -19.61 -27.77
C ARG A 410 5.72 -19.50 -26.25
N LEU A 411 5.28 -18.35 -25.73
CA LEU A 411 5.25 -18.08 -24.29
C LEU A 411 3.98 -18.61 -23.60
N LEU A 412 2.83 -18.53 -24.27
CA LEU A 412 1.51 -18.85 -23.70
C LEU A 412 1.33 -20.31 -23.23
N PRO A 413 1.63 -21.36 -24.02
CA PRO A 413 1.13 -22.70 -23.70
C PRO A 413 1.92 -23.43 -22.60
N ASP A 414 3.25 -23.24 -22.58
CA ASP A 414 4.16 -24.10 -21.81
C ASP A 414 4.91 -23.37 -20.69
N PHE A 415 5.26 -22.10 -20.88
CA PHE A 415 6.13 -21.36 -19.95
C PHE A 415 5.36 -20.48 -18.98
N LEU A 416 4.39 -19.69 -19.45
CA LEU A 416 3.68 -18.70 -18.62
C LEU A 416 3.02 -19.33 -17.38
N ALA A 417 2.45 -20.53 -17.52
CA ALA A 417 1.76 -21.23 -16.43
C ALA A 417 2.68 -21.99 -15.47
N ARG A 418 3.98 -22.11 -15.77
CA ARG A 418 4.94 -22.91 -14.98
C ARG A 418 6.10 -22.09 -14.38
N ALA A 419 6.34 -20.89 -14.91
CA ALA A 419 7.41 -20.01 -14.44
C ALA A 419 7.08 -19.37 -13.06
N PRO A 420 8.10 -19.00 -12.27
CA PRO A 420 7.90 -18.19 -11.05
C PRO A 420 7.37 -16.79 -11.38
N LEU A 421 6.76 -16.13 -10.39
CA LEU A 421 6.04 -14.86 -10.58
C LEU A 421 6.88 -13.76 -11.26
N GLU A 422 8.14 -13.60 -10.87
CA GLU A 422 9.04 -12.60 -11.45
C GLU A 422 9.23 -12.83 -12.95
N GLU A 423 9.34 -14.08 -13.38
CA GLU A 423 9.50 -14.46 -14.77
C GLU A 423 8.17 -14.40 -15.54
N GLN A 424 7.04 -14.71 -14.90
CA GLN A 424 5.71 -14.43 -15.46
C GLN A 424 5.53 -12.94 -15.74
N LEU A 425 5.92 -12.08 -14.81
CA LEU A 425 5.86 -10.62 -14.97
C LEU A 425 6.81 -10.13 -16.07
N GLN A 426 8.03 -10.68 -16.19
CA GLN A 426 8.93 -10.39 -17.32
C GLN A 426 8.27 -10.74 -18.67
N MET A 427 7.73 -11.97 -18.80
CA MET A 427 7.05 -12.42 -20.03
C MET A 427 5.82 -11.57 -20.37
N ARG A 428 4.99 -11.24 -19.38
CA ARG A 428 3.78 -10.40 -19.55
C ARG A 428 4.15 -8.97 -19.92
N PHE A 429 5.21 -8.40 -19.33
CA PHE A 429 5.71 -7.06 -19.69
C PHE A 429 6.21 -6.99 -21.13
N ILE A 430 6.95 -8.00 -21.60
CA ILE A 430 7.39 -8.11 -23.00
C ILE A 430 6.18 -8.14 -23.94
N LEU A 431 5.20 -9.01 -23.68
CA LEU A 431 4.01 -9.16 -24.52
C LEU A 431 3.14 -7.89 -24.53
N GLN A 432 2.90 -7.27 -23.38
CA GLN A 432 2.17 -6.00 -23.27
C GLN A 432 2.87 -4.87 -24.04
N THR A 433 4.18 -4.71 -23.86
CA THR A 433 4.98 -3.64 -24.46
C THR A 433 4.95 -3.69 -25.99
N LEU A 434 4.99 -4.91 -26.57
CA LEU A 434 4.98 -5.11 -28.01
C LEU A 434 3.55 -5.11 -28.61
N THR A 435 2.53 -5.58 -27.88
CA THR A 435 1.12 -5.56 -28.36
C THR A 435 0.49 -4.17 -28.33
N CYS A 436 0.81 -3.32 -27.35
CA CYS A 436 0.11 -2.06 -27.13
C CYS A 436 0.55 -0.90 -28.05
N MET A 437 1.51 -1.11 -28.95
CA MET A 437 2.01 -0.09 -29.88
C MET A 437 1.16 0.06 -31.15
N THR A 438 0.40 -0.98 -31.54
CA THR A 438 -0.56 -0.84 -32.64
C THR A 438 -1.80 -0.12 -32.12
N GLY A 439 -1.95 1.17 -32.45
CA GLY A 439 -3.08 2.02 -32.03
C GLY A 439 -4.48 1.58 -32.49
N LYS A 440 -4.59 0.42 -33.18
CA LYS A 440 -5.83 -0.33 -33.37
C LYS A 440 -5.92 -1.36 -32.24
N GLY A 441 -6.60 -0.99 -31.15
CA GLY A 441 -6.79 -1.82 -29.95
C GLY A 441 -7.66 -3.07 -30.13
N SER A 442 -7.80 -3.58 -31.36
CA SER A 442 -8.38 -4.87 -31.69
C SER A 442 -7.63 -5.49 -32.86
N LEU A 443 -7.31 -6.78 -32.74
CA LEU A 443 -7.33 -7.65 -33.91
C LEU A 443 -8.72 -7.48 -34.54
N PRO A 444 -8.87 -7.08 -35.81
CA PRO A 444 -10.19 -7.00 -36.41
C PRO A 444 -10.84 -8.39 -36.33
N PRO A 445 -12.09 -8.51 -35.87
CA PRO A 445 -12.82 -9.75 -36.01
C PRO A 445 -13.11 -9.94 -37.50
N THR A 446 -12.25 -10.70 -38.19
CA THR A 446 -12.48 -11.06 -39.59
C THR A 446 -13.82 -11.79 -39.68
N GLU A 447 -14.70 -11.33 -40.57
CA GLU A 447 -16.07 -11.82 -40.71
C GLU A 447 -16.16 -13.33 -41.00
N PRO A 448 -17.30 -13.98 -40.67
CA PRO A 448 -17.38 -15.43 -40.59
C PRO A 448 -17.50 -16.10 -41.97
N SER A 449 -16.38 -16.58 -42.52
CA SER A 449 -16.37 -17.51 -43.66
C SER A 449 -15.85 -18.89 -43.24
N ALA A 450 -16.80 -19.77 -42.91
CA ALA A 450 -16.71 -21.19 -42.58
C ALA A 450 -15.42 -21.97 -42.94
N SER A 451 -14.60 -22.29 -41.93
CA SER A 451 -14.36 -23.69 -41.48
C SER A 451 -13.42 -23.73 -40.25
N PRO A 452 -13.54 -24.71 -39.34
CA PRO A 452 -12.81 -24.69 -38.06
C PRO A 452 -11.58 -25.63 -38.03
N THR A 453 -10.36 -25.10 -38.18
CA THR A 453 -9.11 -25.76 -37.74
C THR A 453 -7.90 -24.80 -37.70
N SER A 454 -7.98 -23.72 -36.91
CA SER A 454 -6.80 -23.05 -36.37
C SER A 454 -7.23 -22.17 -35.19
N GLY A 455 -6.44 -22.17 -34.12
CA GLY A 455 -6.79 -21.45 -32.91
C GLY A 455 -6.77 -19.94 -33.13
N THR A 456 -7.95 -19.35 -33.31
CA THR A 456 -8.15 -17.95 -32.94
C THR A 456 -7.69 -17.78 -31.50
N LEU A 457 -6.77 -16.83 -31.26
CA LEU A 457 -6.33 -16.44 -29.92
C LEU A 457 -7.52 -15.76 -29.21
N ALA A 458 -8.40 -16.59 -28.66
CA ALA A 458 -9.47 -16.19 -27.76
C ALA A 458 -8.82 -15.65 -26.49
N GLY A 459 -8.72 -14.33 -26.41
CA GLY A 459 -7.95 -13.62 -25.40
C GLY A 459 -6.89 -12.72 -26.01
N ALA A 460 -7.31 -11.51 -26.38
CA ALA A 460 -6.50 -10.33 -26.06
C ALA A 460 -6.57 -10.14 -24.53
N ALA A 461 -6.07 -11.13 -23.78
CA ALA A 461 -6.06 -11.14 -22.34
C ALA A 461 -5.21 -9.96 -21.88
N GLU A 462 -5.73 -9.22 -20.92
CA GLU A 462 -5.06 -8.05 -20.40
C GLU A 462 -3.85 -8.57 -19.63
N TRP A 463 -2.64 -8.39 -20.17
CA TRP A 463 -1.46 -9.14 -19.69
C TRP A 463 -1.12 -8.90 -18.23
N PHE A 464 -1.66 -7.83 -17.63
CA PHE A 464 -1.52 -7.46 -16.22
C PHE A 464 -2.81 -7.61 -15.40
N ASP A 465 -3.84 -8.26 -15.94
CA ASP A 465 -4.89 -8.88 -15.14
C ASP A 465 -4.29 -10.10 -14.41
N ILE A 466 -3.67 -9.80 -13.26
CA ILE A 466 -3.10 -10.75 -12.31
C ILE A 466 -3.57 -10.30 -10.93
N VAL A 467 -4.05 -11.25 -10.15
CA VAL A 467 -4.33 -11.06 -8.72
C VAL A 467 -3.33 -11.93 -7.95
N PRO A 468 -2.73 -11.45 -6.86
CA PRO A 468 -1.85 -12.28 -6.04
C PRO A 468 -2.65 -13.36 -5.32
N GLU A 469 -2.02 -14.52 -5.10
CA GLU A 469 -2.60 -15.57 -4.27
C GLU A 469 -2.80 -15.06 -2.84
N GLU A 470 -3.94 -15.40 -2.23
CA GLU A 470 -4.30 -14.94 -0.88
C GLU A 470 -3.22 -15.35 0.14
N GLY A 471 -2.75 -14.38 0.93
CA GLY A 471 -1.67 -14.57 1.90
C GLY A 471 -0.24 -14.45 1.33
N ASN A 472 -0.04 -14.38 0.01
CA ASN A 472 1.28 -14.20 -0.59
C ASN A 472 1.68 -12.71 -0.64
N SER A 473 2.20 -12.20 0.47
CA SER A 473 2.57 -10.79 0.64
C SER A 473 3.66 -10.30 -0.33
N ASP A 474 4.64 -11.13 -0.67
CA ASP A 474 5.70 -10.77 -1.61
C ASP A 474 5.16 -10.67 -3.06
N ALA A 475 4.21 -11.53 -3.42
CA ALA A 475 3.48 -11.41 -4.69
C ALA A 475 2.62 -10.13 -4.71
N ALA A 476 1.87 -9.86 -3.65
CA ALA A 476 1.05 -8.64 -3.54
C ALA A 476 1.90 -7.37 -3.62
N ARG A 477 3.07 -7.36 -2.96
CA ARG A 477 4.08 -6.30 -3.11
C ARG A 477 4.52 -6.17 -4.57
N LEU A 478 5.06 -7.23 -5.18
CA LEU A 478 5.70 -7.12 -6.49
C LEU A 478 4.70 -6.73 -7.59
N ILE A 479 3.54 -7.40 -7.66
CA ILE A 479 2.49 -7.11 -8.65
C ILE A 479 2.03 -5.65 -8.52
N THR A 480 1.73 -5.19 -7.31
CA THR A 480 1.29 -3.81 -7.05
C THR A 480 2.30 -2.78 -7.57
N HIS A 481 3.58 -2.90 -7.21
CA HIS A 481 4.58 -1.90 -7.60
C HIS A 481 4.87 -1.92 -9.11
N VAL A 482 4.85 -3.10 -9.75
CA VAL A 482 5.03 -3.23 -11.21
C VAL A 482 3.87 -2.58 -11.96
N VAL A 483 2.62 -2.87 -11.58
CA VAL A 483 1.44 -2.33 -12.26
C VAL A 483 1.28 -0.83 -11.99
N LEU A 484 1.65 -0.33 -10.79
CA LEU A 484 1.70 1.11 -10.51
C LEU A 484 2.80 1.83 -11.31
N ALA A 485 4.02 1.29 -11.36
CA ALA A 485 5.11 1.88 -12.16
C ALA A 485 4.74 1.92 -13.66
N GLN A 486 4.02 0.90 -14.12
CA GLN A 486 3.47 0.86 -15.46
C GLN A 486 2.34 1.87 -15.67
N ASP A 487 1.40 2.04 -14.72
CA ASP A 487 0.38 3.09 -14.82
C ASP A 487 0.99 4.51 -14.89
N VAL A 488 2.05 4.76 -14.11
CA VAL A 488 2.85 5.99 -14.22
C VAL A 488 3.46 6.12 -15.62
N ALA A 489 4.13 5.09 -16.14
CA ALA A 489 4.74 5.13 -17.47
C ALA A 489 3.71 5.32 -18.60
N TYR A 490 2.53 4.70 -18.54
CA TYR A 490 1.45 4.90 -19.50
C TYR A 490 0.71 6.24 -19.34
N GLY A 491 0.80 6.88 -18.17
CA GLY A 491 0.35 8.26 -17.95
C GLY A 491 1.34 9.32 -18.44
N GLU A 492 2.65 9.04 -18.39
CA GLU A 492 3.72 10.02 -18.64
C GLU A 492 4.40 9.88 -20.02
N THR A 493 4.67 8.66 -20.50
CA THR A 493 5.48 8.42 -21.72
C THR A 493 4.92 7.40 -22.71
N LEU A 494 3.98 6.53 -22.32
CA LEU A 494 3.45 5.43 -23.14
C LEU A 494 1.96 5.61 -23.52
N ILE A 495 1.67 6.49 -24.47
CA ILE A 495 0.33 6.60 -25.12
C ILE A 495 0.14 5.37 -26.07
N PRO A 496 -1.05 4.74 -26.26
CA PRO A 496 -2.43 5.19 -25.96
C PRO A 496 -3.25 4.30 -24.99
N HIS A 497 -2.64 3.43 -24.17
CA HIS A 497 -3.37 2.39 -23.43
C HIS A 497 -3.33 2.58 -21.90
N ALA A 498 -4.41 3.11 -21.31
CA ALA A 498 -4.51 3.25 -19.85
C ALA A 498 -4.65 1.88 -19.16
N VAL A 499 -3.66 1.53 -18.31
CA VAL A 499 -3.63 0.28 -17.52
C VAL A 499 -4.92 0.09 -16.73
N GLN A 500 -5.43 1.16 -16.12
CA GLN A 500 -6.62 1.14 -15.26
C GLN A 500 -7.95 0.89 -15.99
N VAL A 501 -8.02 1.11 -17.31
CA VAL A 501 -9.24 0.80 -18.09
C VAL A 501 -9.38 -0.71 -18.29
N ARG A 502 -8.25 -1.42 -18.19
CA ARG A 502 -8.10 -2.85 -18.37
C ARG A 502 -8.00 -3.53 -17.00
N ALA A 503 -6.79 -3.64 -16.45
CA ALA A 503 -6.50 -4.29 -15.17
C ALA A 503 -6.87 -3.44 -13.92
N GLY A 504 -7.79 -2.48 -14.01
CA GLY A 504 -8.12 -1.56 -12.92
C GLY A 504 -8.65 -2.23 -11.66
N ALA A 505 -9.53 -3.23 -11.81
CA ALA A 505 -10.05 -4.01 -10.69
C ALA A 505 -8.97 -4.89 -10.05
N SER A 506 -8.13 -5.55 -10.85
CA SER A 506 -7.08 -6.44 -10.36
C SER A 506 -5.90 -5.69 -9.71
N LEU A 507 -5.61 -4.47 -10.18
CA LEU A 507 -4.75 -3.52 -9.47
C LEU A 507 -5.35 -3.13 -8.11
N ALA A 508 -6.65 -2.85 -8.04
CA ALA A 508 -7.33 -2.53 -6.77
C ALA A 508 -7.28 -3.71 -5.78
N THR A 509 -7.50 -4.94 -6.25
CA THR A 509 -7.38 -6.15 -5.41
C THR A 509 -5.94 -6.36 -4.94
N SER A 510 -4.95 -6.17 -5.82
CA SER A 510 -3.52 -6.25 -5.47
C SER A 510 -3.14 -5.20 -4.41
N LEU A 511 -3.61 -3.97 -4.60
CA LEU A 511 -3.44 -2.86 -3.64
C LEU A 511 -4.11 -3.15 -2.31
N ALA A 512 -5.31 -3.71 -2.30
CA ALA A 512 -6.02 -4.08 -1.07
C ALA A 512 -5.24 -5.17 -0.31
N GLN A 513 -4.82 -6.24 -0.97
CA GLN A 513 -3.97 -7.28 -0.36
C GLN A 513 -2.62 -6.73 0.13
N TYR A 514 -2.01 -5.78 -0.60
CA TYR A 514 -0.78 -5.13 -0.16
C TYR A 514 -1.01 -4.18 1.04
N ALA A 515 -2.16 -3.51 1.10
CA ALA A 515 -2.56 -2.69 2.24
C ALA A 515 -2.83 -3.54 3.49
N VAL A 516 -3.48 -4.70 3.35
CA VAL A 516 -3.60 -5.73 4.40
C VAL A 516 -2.21 -6.12 4.91
N PHE A 517 -1.26 -6.43 4.02
CA PHE A 517 0.11 -6.76 4.42
C PHE A 517 0.80 -5.61 5.18
N LEU A 518 0.67 -4.36 4.70
CA LEU A 518 1.23 -3.19 5.37
C LEU A 518 0.65 -2.96 6.78
N ALA A 519 -0.63 -3.25 7.00
CA ALA A 519 -1.27 -3.19 8.31
C ALA A 519 -0.79 -4.32 9.26
N LEU A 520 -0.44 -5.50 8.74
CA LEU A 520 0.05 -6.63 9.53
C LEU A 520 1.55 -6.53 9.91
N LEU A 521 2.30 -5.57 9.36
CA LEU A 521 3.75 -5.44 9.58
C LEU A 521 4.08 -5.18 11.07
N PRO A 522 4.81 -6.08 11.75
CA PRO A 522 5.10 -5.92 13.17
C PRO A 522 5.91 -4.65 13.48
N ARG A 523 5.38 -3.84 14.42
CA ARG A 523 5.97 -2.58 14.91
C ARG A 523 6.00 -1.44 13.87
N TYR A 524 5.34 -1.58 12.73
CA TYR A 524 5.24 -0.51 11.75
C TYR A 524 4.04 0.41 12.09
N PRO A 525 4.21 1.74 12.13
CA PRO A 525 3.11 2.65 12.49
C PRO A 525 2.04 2.74 11.40
N PHE A 526 0.78 2.54 11.78
CA PHE A 526 -0.36 2.60 10.86
C PHE A 526 -0.46 3.92 10.10
N ASP A 527 -0.09 5.05 10.72
CA ASP A 527 -0.12 6.38 10.08
C ASP A 527 0.86 6.47 8.88
N GLU A 528 2.02 5.78 8.92
CA GLU A 528 2.93 5.71 7.78
C GLU A 528 2.47 4.66 6.74
N GLY A 529 1.86 3.57 7.19
CA GLY A 529 1.23 2.58 6.31
C GLY A 529 0.11 3.19 5.48
N LEU A 530 -0.82 3.88 6.12
CA LEU A 530 -1.91 4.55 5.45
C LEU A 530 -1.40 5.67 4.53
N ARG A 531 -0.33 6.39 4.88
CA ARG A 531 0.27 7.39 3.98
C ARG A 531 0.77 6.77 2.68
N ALA A 532 1.42 5.61 2.75
CA ALA A 532 1.85 4.88 1.57
C ALA A 532 0.66 4.31 0.78
N VAL A 533 -0.33 3.74 1.47
CA VAL A 533 -1.58 3.26 0.85
C VAL A 533 -2.28 4.39 0.11
N THR A 534 -2.57 5.52 0.74
CA THR A 534 -3.15 6.72 0.11
C THR A 534 -2.39 7.16 -1.14
N ALA A 535 -1.06 7.23 -1.08
CA ALA A 535 -0.23 7.63 -2.23
C ALA A 535 -0.38 6.70 -3.45
N MET A 536 -0.54 5.41 -3.22
CA MET A 536 -0.79 4.42 -4.27
C MET A 536 -2.27 4.42 -4.71
N THR A 537 -3.21 4.46 -3.77
CA THR A 537 -4.66 4.41 -3.99
C THR A 537 -5.16 5.62 -4.78
N LEU A 538 -4.61 6.81 -4.56
CA LEU A 538 -4.94 8.04 -5.31
C LEU A 538 -4.65 7.93 -6.82
N ARG A 539 -3.90 6.93 -7.29
CA ARG A 539 -3.76 6.66 -8.73
C ARG A 539 -5.04 6.06 -9.33
N LEU A 540 -5.79 5.25 -8.60
CA LEU A 540 -6.99 4.57 -9.10
C LEU A 540 -8.12 5.57 -9.44
N ARG A 541 -8.57 5.57 -10.69
CA ARG A 541 -9.65 6.46 -11.18
C ARG A 541 -11.01 6.15 -10.57
N ASP A 542 -11.34 4.87 -10.37
CA ASP A 542 -12.65 4.45 -9.85
C ASP A 542 -12.73 4.66 -8.33
N PRO A 543 -13.69 5.45 -7.81
CA PRO A 543 -13.83 5.68 -6.37
C PRO A 543 -14.16 4.40 -5.58
N ARG A 544 -14.81 3.40 -6.17
CA ARG A 544 -15.09 2.12 -5.50
C ARG A 544 -13.82 1.29 -5.29
N HIS A 545 -12.95 1.31 -6.30
CA HIS A 545 -11.62 0.71 -6.19
C HIS A 545 -10.74 1.44 -5.18
N ARG A 546 -10.86 2.77 -5.04
CA ARG A 546 -10.18 3.50 -3.94
C ARG A 546 -10.73 3.11 -2.57
N ALA A 547 -12.06 3.05 -2.45
CA ALA A 547 -12.72 2.73 -1.20
C ALA A 547 -12.41 1.31 -0.69
N SER A 548 -12.34 0.30 -1.57
CA SER A 548 -12.00 -1.07 -1.16
C SER A 548 -10.61 -1.19 -0.56
N VAL A 549 -9.62 -0.46 -1.08
CA VAL A 549 -8.25 -0.46 -0.55
C VAL A 549 -8.18 0.22 0.82
N TYR A 550 -8.85 1.36 1.01
CA TYR A 550 -8.91 2.04 2.31
C TYR A 550 -9.65 1.21 3.36
N ALA A 551 -10.79 0.62 3.00
CA ALA A 551 -11.55 -0.25 3.89
C ALA A 551 -10.72 -1.48 4.32
N ALA A 552 -10.02 -2.13 3.38
CA ALA A 552 -9.15 -3.26 3.68
C ALA A 552 -8.03 -2.90 4.70
N PHE A 553 -7.36 -1.75 4.53
CA PHE A 553 -6.34 -1.30 5.48
C PHE A 553 -6.91 -1.08 6.89
N ILE A 554 -8.03 -0.36 7.00
CA ILE A 554 -8.64 0.01 8.28
C ILE A 554 -9.18 -1.24 9.00
N MET A 555 -9.85 -2.15 8.28
CA MET A 555 -10.36 -3.41 8.84
C MET A 555 -9.22 -4.29 9.37
N THR A 556 -8.14 -4.46 8.62
CA THR A 556 -6.98 -5.26 9.07
C THR A 556 -6.24 -4.60 10.24
N ALA A 557 -6.10 -3.27 10.25
CA ALA A 557 -5.51 -2.55 11.39
C ALA A 557 -6.33 -2.75 12.68
N ARG A 558 -7.67 -2.72 12.58
CA ARG A 558 -8.59 -3.03 13.67
C ARG A 558 -8.45 -4.48 14.15
N GLU A 559 -8.50 -5.44 13.23
CA GLU A 559 -8.38 -6.87 13.55
C GLU A 559 -7.05 -7.17 14.28
N TYR A 560 -5.94 -6.60 13.79
CA TYR A 560 -4.62 -6.76 14.38
C TYR A 560 -4.52 -6.26 15.83
N GLU A 561 -5.09 -5.08 16.13
CA GLU A 561 -5.09 -4.56 17.51
C GLU A 561 -6.08 -5.30 18.42
N LEU A 562 -7.24 -5.75 17.90
CA LEU A 562 -8.17 -6.60 18.63
C LEU A 562 -7.55 -7.97 19.00
N GLN A 563 -6.79 -8.57 18.08
CA GLN A 563 -6.04 -9.81 18.35
C GLN A 563 -4.94 -9.61 19.41
N ARG A 564 -4.32 -8.43 19.46
CA ARG A 564 -3.24 -8.10 20.42
C ARG A 564 -3.73 -7.74 21.82
N GLN A 565 -4.93 -7.19 21.94
CA GLN A 565 -5.54 -6.77 23.22
C GLN A 565 -4.65 -5.78 24.02
N HIS A 566 -3.81 -5.00 23.33
CA HIS A 566 -2.91 -4.03 23.96
C HIS A 566 -3.58 -2.67 24.20
N LEU A 567 -4.63 -2.34 23.44
CA LEU A 567 -5.36 -1.07 23.51
C LEU A 567 -6.74 -1.28 24.16
N SER A 568 -7.19 -0.29 24.92
CA SER A 568 -8.61 -0.17 25.31
C SER A 568 -9.49 0.13 24.10
N ARG A 569 -10.79 -0.19 24.19
CA ARG A 569 -11.77 0.14 23.11
C ARG A 569 -11.74 1.61 22.71
N SER A 570 -11.56 2.51 23.69
CA SER A 570 -11.46 3.96 23.47
C SER A 570 -10.17 4.41 22.77
N GLU A 571 -9.05 3.72 22.99
CA GLU A 571 -7.79 4.02 22.30
C GLU A 571 -7.81 3.49 20.86
N LEU A 572 -8.46 2.34 20.63
CA LEU A 572 -8.69 1.79 19.30
C LEU A 572 -9.65 2.70 18.49
N GLU A 573 -10.75 3.16 19.10
CA GLU A 573 -11.67 4.16 18.52
C GLU A 573 -10.91 5.43 18.08
N GLU A 574 -9.99 5.93 18.91
CA GLU A 574 -9.19 7.12 18.58
C GLU A 574 -8.13 6.85 17.51
N GLN A 575 -7.60 5.62 17.42
CA GLN A 575 -6.71 5.21 16.33
C GLN A 575 -7.46 5.12 15.00
N GLU A 576 -8.62 4.47 14.96
CA GLU A 576 -9.49 4.42 13.77
C GLU A 576 -9.86 5.83 13.31
N ALA A 577 -10.23 6.72 14.24
CA ALA A 577 -10.54 8.11 13.92
C ALA A 577 -9.34 8.86 13.30
N ARG A 578 -8.11 8.67 13.80
CA ARG A 578 -6.91 9.27 13.19
C ARG A 578 -6.68 8.76 11.77
N LEU A 579 -6.82 7.46 11.54
CA LEU A 579 -6.67 6.84 10.21
C LEU A 579 -7.76 7.34 9.25
N VAL A 580 -9.02 7.39 9.67
CA VAL A 580 -10.12 7.94 8.85
C VAL A 580 -9.82 9.40 8.48
N ARG A 581 -9.43 10.24 9.44
CA ARG A 581 -9.08 11.64 9.18
C ARG A 581 -7.91 11.79 8.22
N GLN A 582 -6.90 10.92 8.31
CA GLN A 582 -5.75 10.95 7.42
C GLN A 582 -6.11 10.65 5.95
N PHE A 583 -7.00 9.69 5.67
CA PHE A 583 -7.39 9.44 4.27
C PHE A 583 -8.44 10.45 3.79
N VAL A 584 -9.41 10.85 4.62
CA VAL A 584 -10.46 11.84 4.28
C VAL A 584 -9.85 13.20 3.92
N THR A 585 -8.76 13.59 4.56
CA THR A 585 -8.02 14.83 4.24
C THR A 585 -7.14 14.73 2.98
N ALA A 586 -6.86 13.52 2.49
CA ALA A 586 -5.94 13.28 1.38
C ALA A 586 -6.62 12.87 0.06
N ASP A 587 -7.76 12.15 0.14
CA ASP A 587 -8.66 11.87 -0.98
C ASP A 587 -9.96 12.65 -0.74
N SER A 588 -10.18 13.74 -1.49
CA SER A 588 -11.32 14.64 -1.27
C SER A 588 -12.60 14.21 -1.99
N ASP A 589 -12.67 12.99 -2.53
CA ASP A 589 -13.84 12.51 -3.26
C ASP A 589 -14.89 11.92 -2.30
N ALA A 590 -15.98 12.67 -2.10
CA ALA A 590 -17.09 12.26 -1.23
C ALA A 590 -17.71 10.90 -1.60
N ASN A 591 -17.58 10.44 -2.86
CA ASN A 591 -18.04 9.10 -3.25
C ASN A 591 -17.16 8.00 -2.63
N VAL A 592 -15.85 8.24 -2.50
CA VAL A 592 -14.93 7.34 -1.80
C VAL A 592 -15.29 7.28 -0.33
N HIS A 593 -15.53 8.43 0.31
CA HIS A 593 -15.89 8.48 1.74
C HIS A 593 -17.17 7.69 2.02
N ALA A 594 -18.21 7.88 1.19
CA ALA A 594 -19.48 7.17 1.34
C ALA A 594 -19.34 5.65 1.11
N GLU A 595 -18.55 5.22 0.12
CA GLU A 595 -18.31 3.80 -0.15
C GLU A 595 -17.42 3.16 0.93
N VAL A 596 -16.41 3.86 1.47
CA VAL A 596 -15.62 3.37 2.64
C VAL A 596 -16.52 3.18 3.85
N GLN A 597 -17.35 4.16 4.22
CA GLN A 597 -18.34 4.02 5.29
C GLN A 597 -19.24 2.80 5.09
N GLN A 598 -19.72 2.59 3.85
CA GLN A 598 -20.57 1.47 3.50
C GLN A 598 -19.85 0.12 3.66
N LEU A 599 -18.61 0.00 3.17
CA LEU A 599 -17.82 -1.22 3.26
C LEU A 599 -17.47 -1.58 4.71
N LEU A 600 -17.00 -0.61 5.50
CA LEU A 600 -16.73 -0.80 6.93
C LEU A 600 -17.99 -1.28 7.68
N TYR A 601 -19.14 -0.64 7.46
CA TYR A 601 -20.41 -1.06 8.07
C TYR A 601 -20.88 -2.46 7.65
N GLN A 602 -20.56 -2.91 6.43
CA GLN A 602 -20.92 -4.22 5.91
C GLN A 602 -19.99 -5.33 6.41
N GLN A 603 -18.69 -5.07 6.53
CA GLN A 603 -17.66 -6.09 6.76
C GLN A 603 -17.42 -6.42 8.25
N ILE A 604 -17.69 -5.50 9.19
CA ILE A 604 -17.45 -5.73 10.63
C ILE A 604 -18.34 -6.87 11.17
N ALA A 605 -17.71 -7.88 11.77
CA ALA A 605 -18.41 -8.98 12.43
C ALA A 605 -19.03 -8.52 13.77
N PRO A 606 -20.13 -9.14 14.26
CA PRO A 606 -20.73 -8.79 15.54
C PRO A 606 -19.79 -8.91 16.75
N THR A 607 -18.77 -9.75 16.66
CA THR A 607 -17.71 -9.96 17.66
C THR A 607 -16.63 -8.89 17.68
N GLU A 608 -16.54 -8.07 16.63
CA GLU A 608 -15.49 -7.07 16.42
C GLU A 608 -15.98 -5.64 16.71
N LEU A 609 -17.28 -5.44 16.96
CA LEU A 609 -17.88 -4.13 17.24
C LEU A 609 -17.19 -3.44 18.44
N LEU A 610 -16.88 -2.15 18.30
CA LEU A 610 -16.38 -1.35 19.42
C LEU A 610 -17.53 -0.87 20.31
N THR A 611 -18.71 -0.68 19.70
CA THR A 611 -19.97 -0.32 20.34
C THR A 611 -20.86 -1.54 20.58
N HIS A 612 -21.89 -1.39 21.40
CA HIS A 612 -22.81 -2.46 21.79
C HIS A 612 -23.97 -2.66 20.80
N ASN A 613 -24.10 -1.81 19.77
CA ASN A 613 -25.16 -1.90 18.75
C ASN A 613 -24.64 -1.48 17.36
N LYS A 614 -25.01 -2.22 16.31
CA LYS A 614 -24.55 -1.97 14.93
C LYS A 614 -24.91 -0.57 14.38
N LEU A 615 -25.98 0.06 14.85
CA LEU A 615 -26.36 1.44 14.51
C LEU A 615 -25.54 2.48 15.30
N ALA A 616 -25.10 2.17 16.52
CA ALA A 616 -24.12 3.00 17.24
C ALA A 616 -22.76 2.97 16.52
N GLU A 617 -22.31 1.79 16.09
CA GLU A 617 -21.10 1.62 15.25
C GLU A 617 -21.21 2.43 13.95
N LYS A 618 -22.38 2.43 13.32
CA LYS A 618 -22.62 3.23 12.12
C LYS A 618 -22.45 4.73 12.38
N LEU A 619 -23.03 5.24 13.46
CA LEU A 619 -22.91 6.64 13.86
C LEU A 619 -21.47 7.02 14.24
N MET A 620 -20.71 6.08 14.81
CA MET A 620 -19.27 6.22 15.04
C MET A 620 -18.52 6.47 13.73
N TRP A 621 -18.73 5.62 12.72
CA TRP A 621 -18.11 5.79 11.41
C TRP A 621 -18.56 7.07 10.70
N GLU A 622 -19.87 7.40 10.72
CA GLU A 622 -20.37 8.67 10.16
C GLU A 622 -19.72 9.88 10.86
N ALA A 623 -19.52 9.85 12.20
CA ALA A 623 -18.82 10.90 12.95
C ALA A 623 -17.31 10.99 12.62
N MET A 624 -16.65 9.86 12.38
CA MET A 624 -15.22 9.83 12.03
C MET A 624 -14.96 10.43 10.64
N HIS A 625 -15.88 10.23 9.69
CA HIS A 625 -15.74 10.72 8.31
C HIS A 625 -16.26 12.15 8.08
N ALA A 626 -17.15 12.68 8.93
CA ALA A 626 -17.76 14.01 8.77
C ALA A 626 -16.70 15.12 8.62
N ASP A 627 -16.56 15.73 7.44
CA ASP A 627 -15.57 16.77 7.14
C ASP A 627 -16.19 18.18 7.18
N SER A 628 -17.48 18.32 6.90
CA SER A 628 -18.21 19.58 6.91
C SER A 628 -19.10 19.79 8.15
N LEU A 629 -19.38 21.05 8.48
CA LEU A 629 -20.36 21.42 9.52
C LEU A 629 -21.75 20.81 9.25
N SER A 630 -22.15 20.67 7.99
CA SER A 630 -23.40 20.01 7.59
C SER A 630 -23.45 18.54 8.03
N ASP A 631 -22.34 17.82 7.87
CA ASP A 631 -22.25 16.40 8.19
C ASP A 631 -22.22 16.18 9.70
N TYR A 632 -21.47 17.00 10.45
CA TYR A 632 -21.53 16.96 11.91
C TYR A 632 -22.94 17.25 12.45
N LEU A 633 -23.69 18.19 11.84
CA LEU A 633 -25.10 18.44 12.19
C LEU A 633 -26.02 17.28 11.81
N ALA A 634 -25.77 16.61 10.68
CA ALA A 634 -26.52 15.41 10.27
C ALA A 634 -26.29 14.25 11.25
N VAL A 635 -25.02 13.97 11.59
CA VAL A 635 -24.64 12.96 12.59
C VAL A 635 -25.23 13.29 13.97
N LEU A 636 -25.18 14.55 14.40
CA LEU A 636 -25.81 14.99 15.65
C LEU A 636 -27.31 14.66 15.66
N ARG A 637 -28.05 15.05 14.63
CA ARG A 637 -29.49 14.82 14.54
C ARG A 637 -29.85 13.34 14.50
N ARG A 638 -29.10 12.53 13.75
CA ARG A 638 -29.30 11.07 13.65
C ARG A 638 -28.93 10.35 14.94
N GLY A 639 -27.81 10.73 15.58
CA GLY A 639 -27.38 10.15 16.85
C GLY A 639 -28.35 10.44 17.99
N LEU A 640 -28.82 11.69 18.10
CA LEU A 640 -29.84 12.04 19.08
C LEU A 640 -31.16 11.29 18.81
N SER A 641 -31.57 11.13 17.54
CA SER A 641 -32.73 10.31 17.18
C SER A 641 -32.53 8.82 17.51
N ALA A 642 -31.29 8.32 17.40
CA ALA A 642 -30.94 6.96 17.77
C ALA A 642 -31.07 6.75 19.28
N CYS A 643 -30.57 7.67 20.11
CA CYS A 643 -30.74 7.62 21.57
C CYS A 643 -32.22 7.51 21.98
N CYS A 644 -33.11 8.29 21.37
CA CYS A 644 -34.56 8.14 21.55
C CYS A 644 -35.05 6.73 21.16
N SER A 645 -34.67 6.22 19.98
CA SER A 645 -35.11 4.90 19.52
C SER A 645 -34.60 3.75 20.40
N PHE A 646 -33.35 3.79 20.86
CA PHE A 646 -32.76 2.81 21.77
C PHE A 646 -33.46 2.82 23.13
N TRP A 647 -33.90 4.00 23.62
CA TRP A 647 -34.69 4.09 24.84
C TRP A 647 -36.10 3.50 24.68
N LEU A 648 -36.70 3.65 23.50
CA LEU A 648 -38.06 3.16 23.20
C LEU A 648 -38.08 1.71 22.68
N THR A 649 -36.93 1.04 22.62
CA THR A 649 -36.81 -0.36 22.15
C THR A 649 -37.41 -1.34 23.16
N GLN A 650 -38.14 -2.34 22.65
CA GLN A 650 -38.76 -3.41 23.44
C GLN A 650 -38.02 -4.74 23.23
N PRO A 651 -37.89 -5.60 24.26
CA PRO A 651 -38.56 -5.55 25.57
C PRO A 651 -37.86 -4.71 26.65
N LYS A 652 -36.64 -4.21 26.41
CA LYS A 652 -35.88 -3.34 27.32
C LYS A 652 -35.08 -2.31 26.52
N PRO A 653 -34.82 -1.12 27.08
CA PRO A 653 -34.01 -0.09 26.42
C PRO A 653 -32.55 -0.52 26.26
N GLU A 654 -31.95 -0.22 25.12
CA GLU A 654 -30.56 -0.54 24.78
C GLU A 654 -29.60 0.53 25.34
N VAL A 655 -29.46 0.57 26.67
CA VAL A 655 -28.81 1.72 27.34
C VAL A 655 -27.29 1.76 27.14
N GLU A 656 -26.64 0.65 26.84
CA GLU A 656 -25.22 0.61 26.46
C GLU A 656 -24.99 1.33 25.11
N ALA A 657 -25.89 1.13 24.14
CA ALA A 657 -25.84 1.85 22.86
C ALA A 657 -26.12 3.37 23.02
N ILE A 658 -26.92 3.77 24.00
CA ILE A 658 -27.11 5.19 24.36
C ILE A 658 -25.83 5.78 24.94
N ALA A 659 -25.11 5.04 25.78
CA ALA A 659 -23.82 5.46 26.31
C ALA A 659 -22.79 5.64 25.18
N ASP A 660 -22.68 4.68 24.27
CA ASP A 660 -21.78 4.75 23.12
C ASP A 660 -22.08 5.98 22.24
N VAL A 661 -23.34 6.14 21.78
CA VAL A 661 -23.72 7.27 20.90
C VAL A 661 -23.57 8.62 21.60
N SER A 662 -24.04 8.76 22.84
CA SER A 662 -23.92 10.05 23.55
C SER A 662 -22.45 10.42 23.83
N SER A 663 -21.59 9.43 24.07
CA SER A 663 -20.14 9.59 24.21
C SER A 663 -19.45 10.00 22.89
N ILE A 664 -19.85 9.43 21.75
CA ILE A 664 -19.37 9.85 20.42
C ILE A 664 -19.81 11.29 20.12
N LEU A 665 -21.09 11.61 20.38
CA LEU A 665 -21.65 12.94 20.15
C LEU A 665 -20.95 14.02 20.98
N THR A 666 -20.67 13.76 22.26
CA THR A 666 -20.00 14.75 23.13
C THR A 666 -18.50 14.85 22.89
N ARG A 667 -17.78 13.73 22.72
CA ARG A 667 -16.31 13.74 22.56
C ARG A 667 -15.85 14.19 21.18
N ARG A 668 -16.57 13.86 20.11
CA ARG A 668 -16.20 14.18 18.72
C ARG A 668 -17.07 15.29 18.13
N VAL A 669 -18.37 15.00 17.94
CA VAL A 669 -19.25 15.83 17.10
C VAL A 669 -19.45 17.23 17.68
N LEU A 670 -19.80 17.35 18.96
CA LEU A 670 -20.03 18.66 19.59
C LEU A 670 -18.75 19.48 19.76
N VAL A 671 -17.58 18.84 19.89
CA VAL A 671 -16.28 19.53 19.99
C VAL A 671 -15.92 20.18 18.65
N GLU A 672 -16.05 19.46 17.54
CA GLU A 672 -15.74 20.00 16.21
C GLU A 672 -16.72 21.10 15.79
N ILE A 673 -18.02 20.95 16.10
CA ILE A 673 -18.98 22.04 15.86
C ILE A 673 -18.68 23.28 16.73
N GLN A 674 -18.08 23.13 17.91
CA GLN A 674 -17.65 24.25 18.76
C GLN A 674 -16.36 24.92 18.25
N ARG A 675 -15.48 24.20 17.55
CA ARG A 675 -14.24 24.73 16.95
C ARG A 675 -14.48 25.50 15.64
N TRP A 676 -15.51 25.12 14.88
CA TRP A 676 -15.82 25.71 13.56
C TRP A 676 -15.97 27.25 13.55
N PRO A 677 -16.61 27.91 14.54
CA PRO A 677 -16.73 29.37 14.60
C PRO A 677 -15.41 30.13 14.85
N GLU A 678 -14.37 29.44 15.28
CA GLU A 678 -13.04 30.02 15.57
C GLU A 678 -12.15 29.92 14.31
N ALA A 679 -12.09 28.74 13.69
CA ALA A 679 -11.26 28.50 12.49
C ALA A 679 -11.62 29.37 11.27
N HIS A 680 -12.86 29.87 11.17
CA HIS A 680 -13.29 30.77 10.09
C HIS A 680 -13.10 32.27 10.36
N LYS A 681 -12.58 32.68 11.53
CA LYS A 681 -12.25 34.08 11.79
C LYS A 681 -10.87 34.48 11.25
N ASP A 682 -9.91 33.55 11.23
CA ASP A 682 -8.55 33.84 10.76
C ASP A 682 -8.39 33.79 9.23
N GLY A 683 -9.40 33.30 8.50
CA GLY A 683 -9.39 33.17 7.03
C GLY A 683 -9.75 34.42 6.23
N ARG A 684 -10.05 35.57 6.87
CA ARG A 684 -10.40 36.83 6.19
C ARG A 684 -9.80 38.07 6.85
N VAL A 685 -8.47 38.19 6.79
CA VAL A 685 -7.77 39.48 6.98
C VAL A 685 -6.95 39.76 5.72
N GLY A 686 -7.62 40.29 4.69
CA GLY A 686 -6.97 40.40 3.37
C GLY A 686 -7.81 40.91 2.22
N GLU A 687 -8.76 41.84 2.43
CA GLU A 687 -9.15 42.77 1.34
C GLU A 687 -9.81 44.05 1.86
N LEU A 688 -9.66 45.13 1.10
CA LEU A 688 -9.92 46.51 1.51
C LEU A 688 -11.39 46.91 1.34
N ALA A 689 -11.97 47.56 2.35
CA ALA A 689 -13.06 48.51 2.17
C ALA A 689 -12.99 49.60 3.25
N VAL A 690 -12.94 50.87 2.80
CA VAL A 690 -12.91 52.07 3.66
C VAL A 690 -14.29 52.74 3.62
N GLY A 691 -14.84 53.10 4.79
CA GLY A 691 -16.13 53.79 4.92
C GLY A 691 -17.35 52.83 4.85
N GLU A 692 -18.47 53.09 5.53
CA GLU A 692 -18.87 54.25 6.35
C GLU A 692 -19.69 53.82 7.58
N THR A 693 -19.96 54.76 8.47
CA THR A 693 -20.66 54.59 9.76
C THR A 693 -22.15 54.30 9.64
N SER A 694 -22.68 53.27 10.31
CA SER A 694 -24.03 53.33 10.94
C SER A 694 -24.33 52.21 11.95
N SER A 695 -25.01 52.60 13.04
CA SER A 695 -25.81 51.79 13.98
C SER A 695 -25.23 50.50 14.58
N SER A 696 -24.97 50.58 15.89
CA SER A 696 -24.81 49.44 16.79
C SER A 696 -26.07 48.56 16.83
N THR A 697 -25.97 47.35 16.29
CA THR A 697 -26.87 46.23 16.63
C THR A 697 -25.98 45.03 16.96
N PRO A 698 -26.09 44.41 18.16
CA PRO A 698 -25.37 43.19 18.44
C PRO A 698 -26.01 42.05 17.64
N GLN A 699 -25.47 41.76 16.45
CA GLN A 699 -25.78 40.51 15.76
C GLN A 699 -25.24 39.37 16.63
N LEU A 700 -26.14 38.71 17.37
CA LEU A 700 -25.86 37.40 17.92
C LEU A 700 -25.47 36.51 16.73
N SER A 701 -24.21 36.07 16.70
CA SER A 701 -23.76 35.03 15.80
C SER A 701 -24.57 33.76 16.11
N ALA A 702 -25.55 33.46 15.26
CA ALA A 702 -26.43 32.33 15.45
C ALA A 702 -25.60 31.03 15.51
N SER A 703 -25.63 30.36 16.66
CA SER A 703 -25.02 29.04 16.82
C SER A 703 -25.64 28.08 15.78
N PRO A 704 -24.84 27.35 14.99
CA PRO A 704 -25.37 26.41 13.98
C PRO A 704 -26.11 25.22 14.60
N VAL A 705 -25.89 24.96 15.90
CA VAL A 705 -26.64 24.00 16.73
C VAL A 705 -27.67 24.75 17.54
N THR A 706 -28.92 24.27 17.56
CA THR A 706 -29.96 24.83 18.42
C THR A 706 -29.69 24.51 19.90
N ASP A 707 -30.12 25.38 20.81
CA ASP A 707 -29.95 25.12 22.25
C ASP A 707 -30.74 23.87 22.71
N LEU A 708 -31.80 23.50 21.98
CA LEU A 708 -32.51 22.23 22.13
C LEU A 708 -31.63 21.02 21.78
N GLU A 709 -31.00 20.98 20.60
CA GLU A 709 -30.10 19.87 20.22
C GLU A 709 -28.90 19.74 21.18
N ARG A 710 -28.34 20.87 21.63
CA ARG A 710 -27.22 20.88 22.60
C ARG A 710 -27.66 20.35 23.98
N SER A 711 -28.84 20.73 24.46
CA SER A 711 -29.36 20.25 25.74
C SER A 711 -29.82 18.79 25.66
N GLU A 712 -30.40 18.34 24.54
CA GLU A 712 -30.71 16.93 24.29
C GLU A 712 -29.45 16.04 24.34
N ALA A 713 -28.37 16.46 23.67
CA ALA A 713 -27.08 15.75 23.74
C ALA A 713 -26.51 15.70 25.15
N THR A 714 -26.59 16.81 25.88
CA THR A 714 -26.14 16.91 27.27
C THR A 714 -26.97 16.00 28.19
N PHE A 715 -28.28 15.89 27.96
CA PHE A 715 -29.14 14.96 28.71
C PHE A 715 -28.71 13.51 28.51
N TRP A 716 -28.60 13.04 27.26
CA TRP A 716 -28.28 11.63 26.98
C TRP A 716 -26.90 11.23 27.53
N TYR A 717 -25.92 12.12 27.44
CA TYR A 717 -24.60 11.91 28.03
C TYR A 717 -24.67 11.80 29.56
N VAL A 718 -25.28 12.78 30.23
CA VAL A 718 -25.35 12.81 31.71
C VAL A 718 -26.24 11.67 32.25
N LEU A 719 -27.26 11.21 31.51
CA LEU A 719 -28.01 9.99 31.80
C LEU A 719 -27.10 8.75 31.81
N SER A 720 -26.21 8.62 30.82
CA SER A 720 -25.28 7.49 30.74
C SER A 720 -24.27 7.50 31.90
N GLU A 721 -23.69 8.66 32.23
CA GLU A 721 -22.80 8.82 33.39
C GLU A 721 -23.49 8.50 34.71
N ALA A 722 -24.68 9.08 34.93
CA ALA A 722 -25.47 8.85 36.14
C ALA A 722 -25.79 7.37 36.33
N ARG A 723 -26.13 6.65 35.25
CA ARG A 723 -26.37 5.21 35.31
C ARG A 723 -25.09 4.42 35.64
N GLY A 724 -23.94 4.78 35.06
CA GLY A 724 -22.64 4.20 35.42
C GLY A 724 -22.35 4.35 36.91
N ILE A 725 -22.44 5.58 37.41
CA ILE A 725 -22.29 5.92 38.84
C ILE A 725 -23.29 5.13 39.71
N ALA A 726 -24.55 4.98 39.28
CA ALA A 726 -25.55 4.19 40.01
C ALA A 726 -25.20 2.69 40.06
N THR A 727 -24.64 2.12 38.98
CA THR A 727 -24.16 0.73 38.97
C THR A 727 -22.93 0.53 39.84
N GLU A 728 -21.95 1.43 39.78
CA GLU A 728 -20.78 1.42 40.67
C GLU A 728 -21.22 1.51 42.14
N HIS A 729 -22.09 2.47 42.46
CA HIS A 729 -22.69 2.62 43.78
C HIS A 729 -23.37 1.33 44.25
N ALA A 730 -24.19 0.69 43.40
CA ALA A 730 -24.84 -0.57 43.77
C ALA A 730 -23.81 -1.69 44.08
N THR A 731 -22.72 -1.79 43.31
CA THR A 731 -21.65 -2.77 43.58
C THR A 731 -20.89 -2.46 44.88
N ILE A 732 -20.57 -1.19 45.14
CA ILE A 732 -19.88 -0.76 46.36
C ILE A 732 -20.80 -0.91 47.59
N SER A 733 -22.09 -0.59 47.50
CA SER A 733 -23.07 -0.86 48.57
C SER A 733 -23.20 -2.36 48.87
N ALA A 734 -23.12 -3.22 47.85
CA ALA A 734 -23.14 -4.68 48.01
C ALA A 734 -21.84 -5.20 48.64
N GLN A 735 -20.67 -4.74 48.19
CA GLN A 735 -19.37 -5.07 48.79
C GLN A 735 -19.29 -4.58 50.24
N LEU A 736 -19.80 -3.39 50.53
CA LEU A 736 -19.83 -2.81 51.87
C LEU A 736 -20.76 -3.59 52.81
N SER A 737 -21.95 -4.01 52.34
CA SER A 737 -22.85 -4.83 53.15
C SER A 737 -22.25 -6.22 53.40
N ALA A 738 -21.63 -6.85 52.40
CA ALA A 738 -20.87 -8.09 52.56
C ALA A 738 -19.70 -7.95 53.56
N ALA A 739 -18.88 -6.91 53.44
CA ALA A 739 -17.75 -6.65 54.35
C ALA A 739 -18.22 -6.44 55.81
N LYS A 740 -19.33 -5.71 56.01
CA LYS A 740 -19.97 -5.56 57.33
C LYS A 740 -20.48 -6.90 57.87
N HIS A 741 -21.09 -7.74 57.04
CA HIS A 741 -21.51 -9.09 57.43
C HIS A 741 -20.32 -9.98 57.81
N THR A 742 -19.20 -9.96 57.07
CA THR A 742 -18.01 -10.73 57.40
C THR A 742 -17.33 -10.23 58.68
N ALA A 743 -17.36 -8.93 58.95
CA ALA A 743 -16.83 -8.33 60.17
C ALA A 743 -17.66 -8.66 61.44
N ALA A 744 -18.90 -9.14 61.30
CA ALA A 744 -19.77 -9.51 62.42
C ALA A 744 -19.48 -10.92 62.99
N PHE A 745 -18.60 -11.71 62.37
CA PHE A 745 -18.24 -13.05 62.85
C PHE A 745 -17.02 -13.04 63.79
N PRO A 746 -17.13 -13.57 65.03
CA PRO A 746 -16.01 -13.61 65.96
C PRO A 746 -14.94 -14.59 65.49
N GLY A 747 -13.83 -14.05 64.96
CA GLY A 747 -12.68 -14.82 64.47
C GLY A 747 -12.00 -14.25 63.23
N ALA A 748 -12.64 -13.34 62.49
CA ALA A 748 -12.03 -12.66 61.35
C ALA A 748 -11.06 -11.53 61.78
N ALA A 749 -10.03 -11.27 60.97
CA ALA A 749 -8.97 -10.30 61.28
C ALA A 749 -9.49 -8.85 61.37
N ALA A 750 -9.82 -8.41 62.59
CA ALA A 750 -10.63 -7.21 62.86
C ALA A 750 -10.01 -5.87 62.40
N ALA A 751 -8.68 -5.79 62.20
CA ALA A 751 -8.04 -4.55 61.75
C ALA A 751 -8.19 -4.32 60.24
N SER A 752 -7.97 -5.34 59.42
CA SER A 752 -8.02 -5.28 57.95
C SER A 752 -9.39 -4.87 57.42
N ASN A 753 -10.46 -5.44 58.00
CA ASN A 753 -11.82 -5.18 57.54
C ASN A 753 -12.32 -3.77 57.91
N ARG A 754 -11.77 -3.14 58.97
CA ARG A 754 -12.19 -1.78 59.38
C ARG A 754 -11.74 -0.72 58.37
N THR A 755 -10.50 -0.79 57.87
CA THR A 755 -10.01 0.16 56.86
C THR A 755 -10.76 0.03 55.54
N LEU A 756 -11.05 -1.20 55.11
CA LEU A 756 -11.85 -1.47 53.92
C LEU A 756 -13.30 -0.94 54.06
N ILE A 757 -13.95 -1.17 55.21
CA ILE A 757 -15.30 -0.65 55.47
C ILE A 757 -15.32 0.88 55.43
N TYR A 758 -14.31 1.55 56.00
CA TYR A 758 -14.19 3.01 55.99
C TYR A 758 -14.03 3.56 54.56
N GLN A 759 -13.11 2.99 53.77
CA GLN A 759 -12.91 3.34 52.36
C GLN A 759 -14.21 3.17 51.56
N LEU A 760 -14.83 1.99 51.62
CA LEU A 760 -16.09 1.72 50.92
C LEU A 760 -17.23 2.65 51.34
N THR A 761 -17.29 3.12 52.60
CA THR A 761 -18.27 4.16 53.00
C THR A 761 -17.95 5.56 52.45
N GLN A 762 -16.67 5.92 52.31
CA GLN A 762 -16.30 7.19 51.66
C GLN A 762 -16.62 7.14 50.16
N ASP A 763 -16.32 6.03 49.49
CA ASP A 763 -16.60 5.84 48.06
C ASP A 763 -18.12 5.82 47.78
N GLU A 764 -18.90 5.09 48.59
CA GLU A 764 -20.38 5.11 48.54
C GLU A 764 -20.93 6.55 48.68
N ALA A 765 -20.41 7.31 49.65
CA ALA A 765 -20.85 8.68 49.89
C ALA A 765 -20.48 9.62 48.74
N ALA A 766 -19.28 9.48 48.16
CA ALA A 766 -18.82 10.27 47.02
C ALA A 766 -19.65 9.98 45.76
N LEU A 767 -19.93 8.70 45.48
CA LEU A 767 -20.76 8.28 44.35
C LEU A 767 -22.20 8.78 44.47
N LEU A 768 -22.80 8.79 45.68
CA LEU A 768 -24.13 9.37 45.88
C LEU A 768 -24.18 10.88 45.64
N CYS A 769 -23.15 11.62 46.04
CA CYS A 769 -23.06 13.05 45.76
C CYS A 769 -22.96 13.31 44.25
N ARG A 770 -22.09 12.58 43.54
CA ARG A 770 -22.01 12.64 42.07
C ARG A 770 -23.34 12.25 41.41
N LEU A 771 -23.97 11.16 41.83
CA LEU A 771 -25.26 10.72 41.28
C LEU A 771 -26.33 11.81 41.41
N MET A 772 -26.42 12.46 42.58
CA MET A 772 -27.32 13.59 42.82
C MET A 772 -27.05 14.77 41.86
N GLU A 773 -25.77 15.13 41.66
CA GLU A 773 -25.35 16.21 40.77
C GLU A 773 -25.65 15.92 39.30
N HIS A 774 -25.27 14.74 38.81
CA HIS A 774 -25.56 14.31 37.43
C HIS A 774 -27.07 14.16 37.22
N THR A 775 -27.83 13.57 38.14
CA THR A 775 -29.31 13.51 38.04
C THR A 775 -29.93 14.91 37.96
N ARG A 776 -29.53 15.85 38.83
CA ARG A 776 -30.06 17.23 38.78
C ARG A 776 -29.67 17.98 37.52
N ARG A 777 -28.47 17.74 36.99
CA ARG A 777 -28.01 18.29 35.70
C ARG A 777 -28.84 17.71 34.54
N ALA A 778 -29.09 16.40 34.52
CA ALA A 778 -29.93 15.77 33.51
C ALA A 778 -31.37 16.30 33.55
N VAL A 779 -32.01 16.38 34.73
CA VAL A 779 -33.39 16.89 34.86
C VAL A 779 -33.56 18.29 34.24
N ARG A 780 -32.57 19.19 34.40
CA ARG A 780 -32.57 20.53 33.78
C ARG A 780 -32.52 20.52 32.25
N HIS A 781 -31.99 19.47 31.64
CA HIS A 781 -31.88 19.31 30.19
C HIS A 781 -32.98 18.40 29.59
N GLY A 782 -33.71 17.65 30.41
CA GLY A 782 -34.71 16.67 29.98
C GLY A 782 -35.84 17.25 29.11
N GLY A 783 -36.14 18.55 29.24
CA GLY A 783 -37.18 19.22 28.44
C GLY A 783 -36.93 19.17 26.94
N ALA A 784 -35.68 19.18 26.50
CA ALA A 784 -35.34 19.05 25.08
C ALA A 784 -35.64 17.66 24.52
N VAL A 785 -35.49 16.62 25.34
CA VAL A 785 -35.74 15.23 24.95
C VAL A 785 -37.25 14.97 24.87
N VAL A 786 -38.02 15.48 25.84
CA VAL A 786 -39.48 15.44 25.85
C VAL A 786 -40.09 16.25 24.70
N TYR A 787 -39.42 17.32 24.26
CA TYR A 787 -39.81 18.09 23.07
C TYR A 787 -39.70 17.27 21.77
N ARG A 788 -38.67 16.42 21.64
CA ARG A 788 -38.53 15.50 20.50
C ARG A 788 -39.53 14.35 20.56
N ASP A 789 -39.55 13.59 21.66
CA ASP A 789 -40.50 12.50 21.86
C ASP A 789 -40.99 12.48 23.31
N ARG A 790 -42.31 12.61 23.48
CA ARG A 790 -42.98 12.60 24.78
C ARG A 790 -42.79 11.28 25.54
N GLN A 791 -42.61 10.16 24.84
CA GLN A 791 -42.40 8.86 25.48
C GLN A 791 -41.05 8.78 26.21
N CYS A 792 -40.06 9.58 25.79
CA CYS A 792 -38.76 9.68 26.46
C CYS A 792 -38.82 10.38 27.83
N LEU A 793 -39.98 10.93 28.24
CA LEU A 793 -40.23 11.36 29.63
C LEU A 793 -39.94 10.25 30.65
N THR A 794 -40.14 8.99 30.26
CA THR A 794 -39.79 7.82 31.06
C THR A 794 -38.30 7.78 31.42
N ALA A 795 -37.39 8.25 30.56
CA ALA A 795 -35.95 8.31 30.86
C ALA A 795 -35.63 9.23 32.05
N ILE A 796 -36.29 10.40 32.11
CA ILE A 796 -36.14 11.35 33.21
C ILE A 796 -36.63 10.71 34.52
N VAL A 797 -37.79 10.06 34.48
CA VAL A 797 -38.38 9.41 35.67
C VAL A 797 -37.55 8.21 36.12
N THR A 798 -37.01 7.39 35.21
CA THR A 798 -36.10 6.28 35.56
C THR A 798 -34.78 6.78 36.16
N LEU A 799 -34.29 7.96 35.77
CA LEU A 799 -33.13 8.60 36.38
C LEU A 799 -33.38 8.93 37.87
N VAL A 800 -34.54 9.50 38.17
CA VAL A 800 -34.94 9.84 39.55
C VAL A 800 -35.27 8.60 40.36
N GLN A 801 -35.87 7.57 39.74
CA GLN A 801 -36.03 6.25 40.33
C GLN A 801 -34.66 5.68 40.78
N GLN A 802 -33.67 5.60 39.88
CA GLN A 802 -32.33 5.11 40.20
C GLN A 802 -31.65 5.89 41.34
N LEU A 803 -31.79 7.22 41.39
CA LEU A 803 -31.31 8.02 42.53
C LEU A 803 -32.06 7.67 43.83
N THR A 804 -33.40 7.56 43.80
CA THR A 804 -34.18 7.18 45.00
C THR A 804 -33.82 5.78 45.50
N GLU A 805 -33.54 4.85 44.59
CA GLU A 805 -33.10 3.49 44.90
C GLU A 805 -31.70 3.47 45.50
N ALA A 806 -30.74 4.19 44.91
CA ALA A 806 -29.38 4.33 45.45
C ALA A 806 -29.39 4.92 46.88
N VAL A 807 -30.15 6.00 47.10
CA VAL A 807 -30.33 6.59 48.44
C VAL A 807 -31.00 5.60 49.41
N THR A 808 -31.96 4.79 48.94
CA THR A 808 -32.62 3.75 49.75
C THR A 808 -31.65 2.61 50.11
N LEU A 809 -30.80 2.16 49.18
CA LEU A 809 -29.78 1.12 49.42
C LEU A 809 -28.76 1.58 50.46
N SER A 810 -28.31 2.83 50.37
CA SER A 810 -27.42 3.42 51.37
C SER A 810 -28.08 3.56 52.75
N MET A 811 -29.40 3.78 52.78
CA MET A 811 -30.17 3.72 54.03
C MET A 811 -30.22 2.31 54.63
N LEU A 812 -30.15 1.25 53.82
CA LEU A 812 -30.22 -0.15 54.26
C LEU A 812 -28.87 -0.76 54.68
N SER A 813 -27.76 -0.39 54.03
CA SER A 813 -26.40 -0.89 54.31
C SER A 813 -25.86 -0.52 55.72
N GLY A 814 -26.57 0.33 56.46
CA GLY A 814 -26.03 1.05 57.62
C GLY A 814 -26.04 0.37 59.00
N VAL A 815 -26.37 -0.93 59.14
CA VAL A 815 -26.60 -1.54 60.47
C VAL A 815 -26.08 -2.98 60.57
N PHE A 816 -25.03 -3.19 61.37
CA PHE A 816 -24.86 -4.42 62.16
C PHE A 816 -24.29 -4.10 63.55
N GLU A 817 -24.66 -4.93 64.52
CA GLU A 817 -24.34 -4.77 65.94
C GLU A 817 -22.97 -5.39 66.24
N CYS A 818 -21.96 -4.57 66.52
CA CYS A 818 -20.82 -4.87 67.41
C CYS A 818 -19.94 -3.63 67.61
N ASP A 819 -19.37 -3.51 68.81
CA ASP A 819 -18.72 -2.32 69.36
C ASP A 819 -17.56 -1.73 68.53
N VAL A 820 -17.73 -0.49 68.08
CA VAL A 820 -16.66 0.52 67.94
C VAL A 820 -17.23 1.91 68.22
N GLU A 821 -16.61 2.65 69.14
CA GLU A 821 -16.70 4.11 69.18
C GLU A 821 -15.75 4.68 68.10
N GLU A 822 -16.28 5.25 67.01
CA GLU A 822 -15.75 6.39 66.25
C GLU A 822 -16.51 6.58 64.92
N GLU A 823 -16.76 7.84 64.57
CA GLU A 823 -17.06 8.39 63.23
C GLU A 823 -17.93 7.57 62.25
N SER A 824 -19.16 7.21 62.68
CA SER A 824 -20.26 7.00 61.73
C SER A 824 -20.70 8.36 61.15
N PRO A 825 -21.02 8.47 59.82
CA PRO A 825 -21.39 9.75 59.22
C PRO A 825 -22.59 10.40 59.91
N ILE A 826 -22.54 11.72 60.00
CA ILE A 826 -23.41 12.54 60.83
C ILE A 826 -24.88 12.35 60.39
N PRO A 827 -25.86 12.18 61.32
CA PRO A 827 -27.27 11.98 60.97
C PRO A 827 -27.94 13.14 60.19
N ARG A 828 -27.20 14.21 59.88
CA ARG A 828 -27.62 15.31 59.01
C ARG A 828 -27.55 14.93 57.52
N ASP A 829 -26.65 14.03 57.12
CA ASP A 829 -26.35 13.77 55.71
C ASP A 829 -27.38 12.84 55.04
N GLU A 830 -28.00 11.94 55.79
CA GLU A 830 -29.08 11.08 55.27
C GLU A 830 -30.39 11.85 55.10
N LEU A 831 -30.70 12.76 56.05
CA LEU A 831 -31.87 13.63 55.97
C LEU A 831 -31.72 14.65 54.85
N SER A 832 -30.53 15.24 54.67
CA SER A 832 -30.27 16.19 53.59
C SER A 832 -30.36 15.52 52.21
N ARG A 833 -29.82 14.31 52.04
CA ARG A 833 -30.00 13.51 50.80
C ARG A 833 -31.47 13.22 50.51
N MET A 834 -32.25 12.82 51.51
CA MET A 834 -33.69 12.61 51.33
C MET A 834 -34.43 13.91 50.95
N GLN A 835 -34.07 15.04 51.56
CA GLN A 835 -34.61 16.36 51.21
C GLN A 835 -34.22 16.81 49.81
N GLN A 836 -33.01 16.51 49.35
CA GLN A 836 -32.55 16.82 47.99
C GLN A 836 -33.32 16.00 46.94
N VAL A 837 -33.61 14.73 47.23
CA VAL A 837 -34.49 13.90 46.38
C VAL A 837 -35.92 14.46 46.35
N TYR A 838 -36.46 14.97 47.47
CA TYR A 838 -37.75 15.66 47.45
C TYR A 838 -37.74 16.95 46.64
N ALA A 839 -36.73 17.79 46.82
CA ALA A 839 -36.57 19.00 46.02
C ALA A 839 -36.46 18.69 44.52
N LEU A 840 -35.84 17.57 44.15
CA LEU A 840 -35.79 17.11 42.76
C LEU A 840 -37.16 16.65 42.23
N VAL A 841 -37.98 15.97 43.05
CA VAL A 841 -39.36 15.60 42.69
C VAL A 841 -40.26 16.84 42.58
N GLU A 842 -40.02 17.86 43.40
CA GLU A 842 -40.65 19.19 43.26
C GLU A 842 -40.18 19.90 41.98
N GLU A 843 -38.89 19.85 41.63
CA GLU A 843 -38.37 20.34 40.34
C GLU A 843 -39.04 19.62 39.15
N LEU A 844 -39.25 18.30 39.21
CA LEU A 844 -40.03 17.55 38.20
C LEU A 844 -41.49 18.01 38.11
N HIS A 845 -42.13 18.30 39.25
CA HIS A 845 -43.52 18.76 39.28
C HIS A 845 -43.66 20.15 38.65
N ILE A 846 -42.78 21.09 39.02
CA ILE A 846 -42.75 22.46 38.50
C ILE A 846 -42.43 22.47 36.99
N ALA A 847 -41.61 21.53 36.51
CA ALA A 847 -41.31 21.35 35.09
C ALA A 847 -42.43 20.65 34.28
N GLY A 848 -43.55 20.26 34.90
CA GLY A 848 -44.68 19.60 34.24
C GLY A 848 -44.48 18.09 33.94
N TYR A 849 -43.35 17.50 34.35
CA TYR A 849 -43.02 16.10 34.05
C TYR A 849 -43.88 15.06 34.79
N LEU A 850 -44.64 15.49 35.81
CA LEU A 850 -45.55 14.65 36.59
C LEU A 850 -47.03 14.81 36.19
N GLU A 851 -47.33 15.46 35.05
CA GLU A 851 -48.71 15.57 34.56
C GLU A 851 -49.29 14.19 34.16
N PRO A 852 -50.50 13.82 34.63
CA PRO A 852 -51.12 12.52 34.32
C PRO A 852 -51.39 12.25 32.83
N ALA A 853 -51.38 13.30 31.99
CA ALA A 853 -51.56 13.20 30.55
C ALA A 853 -50.28 12.82 29.78
N LEU A 854 -49.11 12.93 30.44
CA LEU A 854 -47.79 12.74 29.82
C LEU A 854 -47.06 11.50 30.36
N LEU A 855 -47.18 11.22 31.67
CA LEU A 855 -46.45 10.12 32.32
C LEU A 855 -47.28 8.82 32.35
N PRO A 856 -46.76 7.67 31.84
CA PRO A 856 -47.45 6.39 31.97
C PRO A 856 -47.74 6.02 33.42
N GLN A 857 -48.97 5.56 33.68
CA GLN A 857 -49.46 5.26 35.03
C GLN A 857 -48.58 4.23 35.77
N GLN A 858 -47.95 3.30 35.04
CA GLN A 858 -47.00 2.33 35.58
C GLN A 858 -45.75 3.04 36.13
N SER A 859 -45.04 3.82 35.31
CA SER A 859 -43.82 4.55 35.73
C SER A 859 -44.08 5.53 36.86
N ALA A 860 -45.26 6.18 36.86
CA ALA A 860 -45.70 7.00 37.98
C ALA A 860 -45.85 6.17 39.28
N SER A 861 -46.51 5.00 39.20
CA SER A 861 -46.73 4.12 40.34
C SER A 861 -45.41 3.56 40.92
N GLU A 862 -44.44 3.25 40.06
CA GLU A 862 -43.10 2.79 40.40
C GLU A 862 -42.29 3.90 41.10
N LEU A 863 -42.30 5.13 40.58
CA LEU A 863 -41.64 6.29 41.22
C LEU A 863 -42.21 6.54 42.63
N TYR A 864 -43.54 6.58 42.77
CA TYR A 864 -44.17 6.76 44.08
C TYR A 864 -44.01 5.53 45.00
N ALA A 865 -43.77 4.32 44.47
CA ALA A 865 -43.39 3.16 45.27
C ALA A 865 -41.96 3.29 45.82
N GLN A 866 -40.99 3.67 45.00
CA GLN A 866 -39.61 3.87 45.45
C GLN A 866 -39.47 5.05 46.43
N ILE A 867 -40.15 6.17 46.21
CA ILE A 867 -40.20 7.28 47.19
C ILE A 867 -40.80 6.82 48.53
N ARG A 868 -41.81 5.93 48.51
CA ARG A 868 -42.35 5.33 49.74
C ARG A 868 -41.34 4.37 50.40
N ALA A 869 -40.63 3.56 49.62
CA ALA A 869 -39.56 2.68 50.13
C ALA A 869 -38.46 3.49 50.83
N MET A 870 -37.98 4.57 50.21
CA MET A 870 -36.99 5.50 50.79
C MET A 870 -37.45 6.04 52.16
N ARG A 871 -38.70 6.52 52.26
CA ARG A 871 -39.29 6.98 53.54
C ARG A 871 -39.33 5.90 54.60
N VAL A 872 -39.75 4.70 54.22
CA VAL A 872 -39.86 3.56 55.14
C VAL A 872 -38.47 3.14 55.63
N SER A 873 -37.48 3.04 54.75
CA SER A 873 -36.09 2.75 55.10
C SER A 873 -35.50 3.82 56.03
N PHE A 874 -35.72 5.11 55.75
CA PHE A 874 -35.31 6.20 56.64
C PHE A 874 -35.96 6.07 58.03
N GLY A 875 -37.30 5.89 58.07
CA GLY A 875 -38.04 5.71 59.32
C GLY A 875 -37.59 4.50 60.13
N GLN A 876 -37.37 3.36 59.46
CA GLN A 876 -36.81 2.15 60.07
C GLN A 876 -35.39 2.39 60.61
N ARG A 877 -34.53 3.11 59.89
CA ARG A 877 -33.15 3.42 60.36
C ARG A 877 -33.16 4.37 61.55
N VAL A 878 -33.99 5.42 61.54
CA VAL A 878 -34.17 6.32 62.69
C VAL A 878 -34.70 5.56 63.90
N HIS A 879 -35.70 4.70 63.72
CA HIS A 879 -36.24 3.87 64.80
C HIS A 879 -35.18 2.89 65.34
N ARG A 880 -34.43 2.18 64.47
CA ARG A 880 -33.32 1.31 64.89
C ARG A 880 -32.24 2.08 65.67
N ARG A 881 -31.85 3.29 65.22
CA ARG A 881 -30.92 4.16 65.97
C ARG A 881 -31.47 4.53 67.35
N GLN A 882 -32.76 4.88 67.46
CA GLN A 882 -33.40 5.17 68.74
C GLN A 882 -33.44 3.95 69.67
N VAL A 883 -33.74 2.76 69.13
CA VAL A 883 -33.72 1.50 69.88
C VAL A 883 -32.30 1.16 70.36
N VAL A 884 -31.28 1.26 69.49
CA VAL A 884 -29.87 1.05 69.88
C VAL A 884 -29.41 2.07 70.92
N ALA A 885 -29.79 3.35 70.78
CA ALA A 885 -29.48 4.38 71.77
C ALA A 885 -30.16 4.09 73.12
N ALA A 886 -31.43 3.69 73.13
CA ALA A 886 -32.15 3.29 74.34
C ALA A 886 -31.56 2.02 74.98
N LEU A 887 -31.17 1.01 74.18
CA LEU A 887 -30.49 -0.19 74.66
C LEU A 887 -29.10 0.13 75.24
N ARG A 888 -28.33 1.03 74.61
CA ARG A 888 -27.05 1.53 75.16
C ARG A 888 -27.25 2.30 76.46
N GLN A 889 -28.22 3.22 76.52
CA GLN A 889 -28.57 3.93 77.75
C GLN A 889 -29.01 2.97 78.87
N ARG A 890 -29.71 1.89 78.53
CA ARG A 890 -30.10 0.85 79.49
C ARG A 890 -28.91 0.01 79.95
N ALA A 891 -28.00 -0.36 79.05
CA ALA A 891 -26.75 -1.06 79.38
C ALA A 891 -25.81 -0.20 80.25
N HIS A 892 -25.68 1.09 79.93
CA HIS A 892 -24.92 2.06 80.74
C HIS A 892 -25.61 2.33 82.08
N GLY A 893 -26.94 2.32 82.14
CA GLY A 893 -27.73 2.38 83.37
C GLY A 893 -27.45 1.17 84.28
N VAL A 894 -27.46 -0.04 83.73
CA VAL A 894 -27.12 -1.27 84.46
C VAL A 894 -25.65 -1.28 84.92
N ALA A 895 -24.73 -0.78 84.11
CA ALA A 895 -23.33 -0.60 84.53
C ALA A 895 -23.15 0.46 85.64
N ALA A 896 -23.92 1.55 85.59
CA ALA A 896 -23.93 2.59 86.63
C ALA A 896 -24.61 2.13 87.94
N GLU A 897 -25.62 1.25 87.86
CA GLU A 897 -26.21 0.60 89.03
C GLU A 897 -25.25 -0.43 89.63
N ALA A 898 -24.56 -1.25 88.82
CA ALA A 898 -23.51 -2.15 89.30
C ALA A 898 -22.36 -1.38 89.98
N GLY A 899 -21.98 -0.21 89.45
CA GLY A 899 -21.01 0.69 90.08
C GLY A 899 -21.50 1.37 91.37
N ARG A 900 -22.83 1.50 91.58
CA ARG A 900 -23.42 2.06 92.81
C ARG A 900 -23.62 1.04 93.93
N VAL A 901 -23.75 -0.24 93.62
CA VAL A 901 -23.87 -1.32 94.63
C VAL A 901 -22.50 -1.71 95.21
N GLY A 902 -21.39 -1.28 94.60
CA GLY A 902 -20.02 -1.59 95.04
C GLY A 902 -19.42 -0.70 96.14
N ALA A 903 -20.17 0.24 96.73
CA ALA A 903 -19.64 1.16 97.75
C ALA A 903 -20.59 1.26 98.96
N ILE A 904 -20.02 1.29 100.18
CA ILE A 904 -20.67 1.21 101.52
C ILE A 904 -20.99 -0.27 101.87
N VAL A 905 -20.30 -1.01 102.77
CA VAL A 905 -19.57 -0.69 104.04
C VAL A 905 -18.36 -1.65 104.26
N PRO A 906 -17.21 -1.19 104.84
CA PRO A 906 -16.17 -2.04 105.47
C PRO A 906 -16.30 -2.13 107.01
N VAL A 907 -15.45 -2.93 107.70
CA VAL A 907 -15.37 -3.19 109.18
C VAL A 907 -16.32 -4.31 109.65
N ASP A 908 -15.94 -5.40 110.33
CA ASP A 908 -14.64 -6.00 110.75
C ASP A 908 -14.90 -7.53 111.04
N GLY A 909 -13.94 -8.42 111.33
CA GLY A 909 -12.47 -8.33 111.45
C GLY A 909 -11.91 -9.36 112.45
N ALA A 910 -11.06 -10.31 112.01
CA ALA A 910 -10.32 -11.31 112.81
C ALA A 910 -9.11 -11.86 112.03
#